data_AF-A0A960Q201-F1
#
_entry.id   AF-A0A960Q201-F1
#
_cell.length_a   1.000
_cell.length_b   1.000
_cell.length_c   1.000
_cell.angle_alpha   90.00
_cell.angle_beta   90.00
_cell.angle_gamma   90.00
#
_symmetry.space_group_name_H-M   'P 1'
#
loop_
_entity.id
_entity.type
_entity.pdbx_description
1 polymer ?
#
loop_
_entity_poly.entity_id
_entity_poly.type
_entity_poly.pdbx_seq_one_letter_code
_entity_poly.pdbx_strand_id
1 'polypeptide(L)'
;VEQKLSPFGAGKIPPHQPSPKQKLVLFTEHRDTLSYLQRQITALFGKPESVEVIHGSIGREERRKSQESFLHNPEVRVLLATDAAGEGINLQRAHLMVNYDLPWNPNRLEQRFGRIHRIGQTEVCHLWNLLAAETREGDVYSTLFKKLELARAALGGKVFDVLGKLEFEGKPLRDLLIEAIRYGDQPEVKARLTTVIENAVDQTRLRDLINDQALANDTMDSSRVQSIREEMERAEARRLQPHYIESFFKEAFGKLGGTMRSREPRRFEVSHVPAVIRNRDRTIGIREPVLPRYERIAFDKSLLTPVGQPLAAFVCPGHPLLDSVLDLTLERHRDLLRRGCVLVDDKDAGLEPRVMFYLEHSIQDARLVSSGERRTISKRMLYVELDSSSKTQHIHYAPYLDYRPLNADEPDVATLLNRPELAWITRDLEKKAFDHAIAKVVPGHVQEVKDRRLGWIEKARAAVMERLTKEINYWDHRAQELKEKEAAGKPGARLNSSEARRRAEELHARLQKRLRELDEEAQLSAQPPVVLGGLVVLPAGLLAEITGKPLPVALAPRDTQTSAARARAIVMALERELGFEPTDRELEKLGYDIESRIPGTGALRFIEVKGRVSGAPSITVTRNEILYSLNQPDNFILAIVEFLDDGSHRLHYIREPFRREPDFGVTSVDYSFKELLARAEAPR
;
A
#
# COMPACT_ATOMS: atom_id res chain seq x y z
N VAL A 1 35.20 0.01 -1.27
CA VAL A 1 35.08 1.18 -0.35
C VAL A 1 33.68 1.17 0.20
N GLU A 2 33.53 0.90 1.50
CA GLU A 2 32.26 0.74 2.20
C GLU A 2 31.40 2.02 2.11
N GLN A 3 30.26 1.96 1.44
CA GLN A 3 29.15 2.87 1.75
C GLN A 3 28.28 2.17 2.81
N LYS A 4 28.54 2.52 4.07
CA LYS A 4 27.59 2.28 5.16
C LYS A 4 26.28 3.00 4.80
N LEU A 5 25.22 2.23 4.53
CA LEU A 5 23.85 2.74 4.57
C LEU A 5 23.62 3.30 5.97
N SER A 6 23.63 4.63 6.07
CA SER A 6 23.25 5.32 7.29
C SER A 6 21.80 4.95 7.62
N PRO A 7 21.45 4.64 8.88
CA PRO A 7 20.07 4.46 9.26
C PRO A 7 19.26 5.71 8.90
N PHE A 8 17.98 5.51 8.54
CA PHE A 8 17.03 6.60 8.29
C PHE A 8 17.18 7.67 9.38
N GLY A 9 17.65 8.88 9.01
CA GLY A 9 17.85 9.99 9.94
C GLY A 9 19.29 10.29 10.41
N ALA A 10 20.32 9.60 9.92
CA ALA A 10 21.72 9.85 10.33
C ALA A 10 22.45 10.98 9.54
N GLY A 11 21.80 11.59 8.56
CA GLY A 11 22.31 12.79 7.85
C GLY A 11 21.80 14.10 8.48
N LYS A 12 22.47 15.23 8.20
CA LYS A 12 21.88 16.56 8.46
C LYS A 12 20.53 16.62 7.74
N ILE A 13 19.45 16.85 8.48
CA ILE A 13 18.10 17.01 7.92
C ILE A 13 18.18 18.16 6.90
N PRO A 14 17.93 17.91 5.61
CA PRO A 14 17.95 18.98 4.62
C PRO A 14 16.93 20.06 5.01
N PRO A 15 17.24 21.34 4.75
CA PRO A 15 16.34 22.44 5.10
C PRO A 15 14.98 22.23 4.43
N HIS A 16 13.93 22.54 5.17
CA HIS A 16 12.56 22.38 4.73
C HIS A 16 12.28 23.16 3.44
N GLN A 17 11.79 22.49 2.41
CA GLN A 17 11.31 23.10 1.19
C GLN A 17 9.80 22.90 1.10
N PRO A 18 8.99 23.98 1.12
CA PRO A 18 7.54 23.83 1.05
C PRO A 18 7.07 23.32 -0.32
N SER A 19 5.94 22.61 -0.33
CA SER A 19 5.30 22.15 -1.56
C SER A 19 4.93 23.33 -2.47
N PRO A 20 5.10 23.24 -3.80
CA PRO A 20 4.81 24.35 -4.73
C PRO A 20 3.37 24.87 -4.65
N LYS A 21 2.42 24.00 -4.29
CA LYS A 21 1.00 24.31 -4.09
C LYS A 21 0.61 24.02 -2.65
N GLN A 22 0.80 25.02 -1.79
CA GLN A 22 0.44 24.92 -0.38
C GLN A 22 -1.09 24.85 -0.22
N LYS A 23 -1.53 24.03 0.74
CA LYS A 23 -2.93 23.88 1.13
C LYS A 23 -3.12 24.37 2.56
N LEU A 24 -4.25 25.05 2.80
CA LEU A 24 -4.61 25.65 4.07
C LEU A 24 -5.85 24.96 4.64
N VAL A 25 -5.82 24.66 5.93
CA VAL A 25 -7.00 24.24 6.69
C VAL A 25 -7.46 25.38 7.58
N LEU A 26 -8.77 25.67 7.56
CA LEU A 26 -9.38 26.71 8.37
C LEU A 26 -10.46 26.07 9.25
N PHE A 27 -10.33 26.22 10.56
CA PHE A 27 -11.29 25.70 11.53
C PHE A 27 -12.15 26.82 12.13
N THR A 28 -13.43 26.49 12.33
CA THR A 28 -14.41 27.32 13.03
C THR A 28 -15.41 26.46 13.80
N GLU A 29 -15.93 26.96 14.91
CA GLU A 29 -16.91 26.26 15.75
C GLU A 29 -18.31 26.28 15.10
N HIS A 30 -18.69 27.41 14.49
CA HIS A 30 -20.06 27.65 14.01
C HIS A 30 -20.20 27.53 12.49
N ARG A 31 -21.32 26.93 12.06
CA ARG A 31 -21.65 26.74 10.64
C ARG A 31 -21.91 28.06 9.90
N ASP A 32 -22.46 29.07 10.58
CA ASP A 32 -22.76 30.36 9.96
C ASP A 32 -21.46 31.10 9.62
N THR A 33 -20.48 31.07 10.53
CA THR A 33 -19.12 31.56 10.31
C THR A 33 -18.46 30.81 9.16
N LEU A 34 -18.56 29.48 9.13
CA LEU A 34 -18.05 28.68 8.01
C LEU A 34 -18.65 29.15 6.67
N SER A 35 -19.96 29.34 6.62
CA SER A 35 -20.67 29.74 5.40
C SER A 35 -20.29 31.14 4.94
N TYR A 36 -20.06 32.05 5.90
CA TYR A 36 -19.51 33.38 5.62
C TYR A 36 -18.10 33.29 5.03
N LEU A 37 -17.20 32.54 5.67
CA LEU A 37 -15.82 32.35 5.21
C LEU A 37 -15.76 31.70 3.83
N GLN A 38 -16.60 30.69 3.58
CA GLN A 38 -16.70 30.05 2.28
C GLN A 38 -17.00 31.07 1.17
N ARG A 39 -18.00 31.94 1.37
CA ARG A 39 -18.33 32.98 0.38
C ARG A 39 -17.17 33.96 0.16
N GLN A 40 -16.56 34.46 1.23
CA GLN A 40 -15.49 35.46 1.12
C GLN A 40 -14.24 34.90 0.44
N ILE A 41 -13.78 33.72 0.88
CA ILE A 41 -12.58 33.07 0.35
C ILE A 41 -12.81 32.64 -1.11
N THR A 42 -13.99 32.11 -1.42
CA THR A 42 -14.35 31.75 -2.81
C THR A 42 -14.36 32.98 -3.71
N ALA A 43 -14.92 34.10 -3.26
CA ALA A 43 -14.92 35.36 -4.01
C ALA A 43 -13.49 35.88 -4.25
N LEU A 44 -12.61 35.74 -3.26
CA LEU A 44 -11.20 36.13 -3.37
C LEU A 44 -10.45 35.32 -4.44
N PHE A 45 -10.65 34.00 -4.49
CA PHE A 45 -10.02 33.15 -5.50
C PHE A 45 -10.69 33.24 -6.88
N GLY A 46 -11.92 33.75 -6.96
CA GLY A 46 -12.73 33.78 -8.19
C GLY A 46 -13.07 32.38 -8.74
N LYS A 47 -12.86 31.33 -7.96
CA LYS A 47 -12.98 29.92 -8.36
C LYS A 47 -13.63 29.09 -7.25
N PRO A 48 -14.91 28.70 -7.39
CA PRO A 48 -15.61 27.87 -6.39
C PRO A 48 -14.90 26.57 -6.05
N GLU A 49 -14.25 25.94 -7.02
CA GLU A 49 -13.52 24.67 -6.88
C GLU A 49 -12.24 24.77 -6.02
N SER A 50 -11.83 25.98 -5.63
CA SER A 50 -10.64 26.18 -4.79
C SER A 50 -10.88 25.95 -3.30
N VAL A 51 -12.14 25.89 -2.87
CA VAL A 51 -12.55 25.79 -1.47
C VAL A 51 -13.43 24.56 -1.27
N GLU A 52 -13.01 23.66 -0.38
CA GLU A 52 -13.80 22.53 0.09
C GLU A 52 -14.33 22.80 1.50
N VAL A 53 -15.45 22.16 1.86
CA VAL A 53 -16.14 22.37 3.14
C VAL A 53 -16.47 21.04 3.82
N ILE A 54 -16.22 20.94 5.13
CA ILE A 54 -16.62 19.81 5.96
C ILE A 54 -17.36 20.31 7.22
N HIS A 55 -18.65 20.00 7.35
CA HIS A 55 -19.44 20.31 8.54
C HIS A 55 -20.42 19.18 8.93
N GLY A 56 -21.03 19.28 10.12
CA GLY A 56 -21.79 18.19 10.75
C GLY A 56 -22.95 17.64 9.92
N SER A 57 -23.61 18.49 9.11
CA SER A 57 -24.71 18.06 8.24
C SER A 57 -24.27 17.45 6.89
N ILE A 58 -22.97 17.35 6.62
CA ILE A 58 -22.46 16.67 5.41
C ILE A 58 -22.45 15.17 5.65
N GLY A 59 -23.10 14.44 4.73
CA GLY A 59 -23.15 12.98 4.74
C GLY A 59 -21.76 12.36 4.64
N ARG A 60 -21.63 11.09 5.04
CA ARG A 60 -20.33 10.40 5.09
C ARG A 60 -19.61 10.37 3.73
N GLU A 61 -20.34 10.12 2.65
CA GLU A 61 -19.79 10.02 1.30
C GLU A 61 -19.27 11.37 0.78
N GLU A 62 -20.06 12.43 0.93
CA GLU A 62 -19.68 13.78 0.52
C GLU A 62 -18.51 14.33 1.35
N ARG A 63 -18.46 13.99 2.65
CA ARG A 63 -17.31 14.28 3.51
C ARG A 63 -16.03 13.62 2.99
N ARG A 64 -16.11 12.34 2.62
CA ARG A 64 -14.98 11.61 2.04
C ARG A 64 -14.53 12.22 0.72
N LYS A 65 -15.48 12.60 -0.14
CA LYS A 65 -15.19 13.30 -1.40
C LYS A 65 -14.47 14.63 -1.18
N SER A 66 -14.92 15.43 -0.23
CA SER A 66 -14.30 16.71 0.11
C SER A 66 -12.88 16.50 0.67
N GLN A 67 -12.68 15.47 1.50
CA GLN A 67 -11.37 15.10 2.01
C GLN A 67 -10.42 14.65 0.88
N GLU A 68 -10.83 13.71 0.03
CA GLU A 68 -10.02 13.23 -1.10
C GLU A 68 -9.68 14.36 -2.08
N SER A 69 -10.66 15.22 -2.38
CA SER A 69 -10.47 16.43 -3.20
C SER A 69 -9.43 17.35 -2.55
N PHE A 70 -9.54 17.62 -1.24
CA PHE A 70 -8.53 18.40 -0.54
C PHE A 70 -7.14 17.75 -0.57
N LEU A 71 -7.01 16.43 -0.46
CA LEU A 71 -5.71 15.77 -0.47
C LEU A 71 -5.05 15.79 -1.85
N HIS A 72 -5.81 15.49 -2.90
CA HIS A 72 -5.25 15.12 -4.20
C HIS A 72 -5.68 16.00 -5.38
N ASN A 73 -6.72 16.83 -5.27
CA ASN A 73 -7.11 17.73 -6.36
C ASN A 73 -6.22 19.00 -6.36
N PRO A 74 -5.49 19.30 -7.44
CA PRO A 74 -4.61 20.48 -7.50
C PRO A 74 -5.35 21.83 -7.56
N GLU A 75 -6.66 21.85 -7.82
CA GLU A 75 -7.45 23.09 -7.80
C GLU A 75 -7.84 23.51 -6.39
N VAL A 76 -8.03 22.55 -5.48
CA VAL A 76 -8.42 22.83 -4.09
C VAL A 76 -7.23 23.37 -3.31
N ARG A 77 -7.39 24.55 -2.72
CA ARG A 77 -6.36 25.23 -1.93
C ARG A 77 -6.74 25.37 -0.46
N VAL A 78 -8.02 25.48 -0.15
CA VAL A 78 -8.51 25.72 1.22
C VAL A 78 -9.55 24.67 1.59
N LEU A 79 -9.42 24.12 2.79
CA LEU A 79 -10.47 23.33 3.43
C LEU A 79 -11.02 24.08 4.63
N LEU A 80 -12.33 24.33 4.64
CA LEU A 80 -13.04 24.88 5.78
C LEU A 80 -13.70 23.75 6.55
N ALA A 81 -13.47 23.65 7.85
CA ALA A 81 -14.01 22.57 8.66
C ALA A 81 -14.61 23.08 9.98
N THR A 82 -15.72 22.47 10.41
CA THR A 82 -16.19 22.59 11.79
C THR A 82 -15.68 21.46 12.67
N ASP A 83 -15.60 21.73 13.98
CA ASP A 83 -15.16 20.72 14.96
C ASP A 83 -16.00 19.44 14.93
N ALA A 84 -17.32 19.59 14.78
CA ALA A 84 -18.24 18.46 14.77
C ALA A 84 -18.05 17.49 13.58
N ALA A 85 -17.34 17.91 12.53
CA ALA A 85 -17.11 17.09 11.34
C ALA A 85 -15.64 16.89 10.96
N GLY A 86 -14.73 17.66 11.59
CA GLY A 86 -13.28 17.53 11.47
C GLY A 86 -12.65 16.48 12.39
N GLU A 87 -13.42 15.85 13.27
CA GLU A 87 -12.93 14.72 14.06
C GLU A 87 -12.74 13.47 13.18
N GLY A 88 -11.58 12.82 13.28
CA GLY A 88 -11.28 11.56 12.59
C GLY A 88 -10.73 11.68 11.16
N ILE A 89 -10.69 12.86 10.55
CA ILE A 89 -10.14 13.03 9.19
C ILE A 89 -8.61 13.12 9.19
N ASN A 90 -7.99 12.75 8.06
CA ASN A 90 -6.55 12.89 7.83
C ASN A 90 -6.29 14.08 6.90
N LEU A 91 -5.56 15.08 7.40
CA LEU A 91 -5.26 16.33 6.69
C LEU A 91 -3.76 16.59 6.54
N GLN A 92 -2.92 15.56 6.67
CA GLN A 92 -1.45 15.64 6.56
C GLN A 92 -0.93 16.29 5.27
N ARG A 93 -1.76 16.41 4.21
CA ARG A 93 -1.40 17.19 3.01
C ARG A 93 -1.14 18.66 3.30
N ALA A 94 -1.80 19.21 4.32
CA ALA A 94 -1.65 20.60 4.71
C ALA A 94 -0.68 20.70 5.88
N HIS A 95 0.17 21.71 5.81
CA HIS A 95 1.03 22.17 6.90
C HIS A 95 0.61 23.56 7.39
N LEU A 96 -0.34 24.20 6.72
CA LEU A 96 -0.88 25.51 7.10
C LEU A 96 -2.24 25.33 7.75
N MET A 97 -2.43 25.85 8.95
CA MET A 97 -3.69 25.81 9.67
C MET A 97 -4.02 27.13 10.35
N VAL A 98 -5.25 27.58 10.20
CA VAL A 98 -5.79 28.77 10.86
C VAL A 98 -7.00 28.36 11.69
N ASN A 99 -7.00 28.70 12.97
CA ASN A 99 -8.19 28.69 13.80
C ASN A 99 -8.82 30.09 13.72
N TYR A 100 -9.98 30.19 13.07
CA TYR A 100 -10.71 31.45 12.99
C TYR A 100 -11.30 31.84 14.35
N ASP A 101 -11.77 30.83 15.07
CA ASP A 101 -12.21 30.91 16.46
C ASP A 101 -11.58 29.76 17.25
N LEU A 102 -11.38 30.02 18.55
CA LEU A 102 -10.72 29.09 19.46
C LEU A 102 -11.75 28.31 20.28
N PRO A 103 -11.63 26.97 20.34
CA PRO A 103 -12.52 26.18 21.17
C PRO A 103 -12.22 26.44 22.64
N TRP A 104 -13.27 26.48 23.46
CA TRP A 104 -13.18 26.64 24.91
C TRP A 104 -12.57 25.43 25.64
N ASN A 105 -12.29 24.35 24.91
CA ASN A 105 -11.60 23.15 25.39
C ASN A 105 -10.22 23.00 24.69
N PRO A 106 -9.10 23.15 25.41
CA PRO A 106 -7.74 23.03 24.86
C PRO A 106 -7.46 21.70 24.15
N ASN A 107 -8.06 20.60 24.61
CA ASN A 107 -7.92 19.29 23.96
C ASN A 107 -8.41 19.32 22.50
N ARG A 108 -9.43 20.14 22.18
CA ARG A 108 -9.87 20.31 20.79
C ARG A 108 -8.80 20.96 19.92
N LEU A 109 -8.06 21.94 20.46
CA LEU A 109 -6.97 22.60 19.73
C LEU A 109 -5.84 21.61 19.40
N GLU A 110 -5.44 20.80 20.38
CA GLU A 110 -4.47 19.71 20.20
C GLU A 110 -4.97 18.69 19.17
N GLN A 111 -6.24 18.29 19.25
CA GLN A 111 -6.84 17.37 18.29
C GLN A 111 -6.92 17.95 16.87
N ARG A 112 -7.16 19.26 16.70
CA ARG A 112 -7.13 19.93 15.39
C ARG A 112 -5.70 19.93 14.83
N PHE A 113 -4.71 20.30 15.63
CA PHE A 113 -3.30 20.28 15.22
C PHE A 113 -2.84 18.86 14.86
N GLY A 114 -3.25 17.86 15.65
CA GLY A 114 -3.03 16.45 15.37
C GLY A 114 -3.72 15.91 14.10
N ARG A 115 -4.49 16.71 13.34
CA ARG A 115 -4.97 16.34 11.99
C ARG A 115 -3.92 16.57 10.91
N ILE A 116 -3.03 17.56 11.10
CA ILE A 116 -1.97 17.93 10.17
C ILE A 116 -0.58 17.49 10.65
N HIS A 117 -0.37 17.46 11.97
CA HIS A 117 0.88 17.09 12.63
C HIS A 117 0.82 15.63 13.08
N ARG A 118 1.31 14.74 12.22
CA ARG A 118 1.31 13.28 12.41
C ARG A 118 2.57 12.67 11.80
N ILE A 119 2.90 11.44 12.19
CA ILE A 119 3.99 10.66 11.58
C ILE A 119 3.83 10.66 10.05
N GLY A 120 4.91 11.01 9.35
CA GLY A 120 4.94 11.14 7.88
C GLY A 120 4.72 12.56 7.35
N GLN A 121 4.41 13.54 8.22
CA GLN A 121 4.47 14.95 7.85
C GLN A 121 5.94 15.36 7.63
N THR A 122 6.24 15.87 6.45
CA THR A 122 7.59 16.33 6.08
C THR A 122 7.72 17.83 6.15
N GLU A 123 6.59 18.55 6.17
CA GLU A 123 6.56 20.01 6.21
C GLU A 123 6.47 20.56 7.65
N VAL A 124 7.05 21.73 7.89
CA VAL A 124 6.89 22.43 9.18
C VAL A 124 5.45 22.93 9.27
N CYS A 125 4.70 22.45 10.28
CA CYS A 125 3.34 22.90 10.49
C CYS A 125 3.29 24.32 11.07
N HIS A 126 2.63 25.23 10.37
CA HIS A 126 2.32 26.57 10.82
C HIS A 126 0.86 26.65 11.29
N LEU A 127 0.67 27.14 12.52
CA LEU A 127 -0.64 27.29 13.14
C LEU A 127 -0.85 28.75 13.54
N TRP A 128 -1.93 29.35 13.05
CA TRP A 128 -2.37 30.69 13.42
C TRP A 128 -3.68 30.64 14.20
N ASN A 129 -3.72 31.34 15.32
CA ASN A 129 -4.93 31.52 16.11
C ASN A 129 -5.38 32.97 15.97
N LEU A 130 -6.56 33.19 15.38
CA LEU A 130 -7.13 34.53 15.32
C LEU A 130 -7.76 34.87 16.67
N LEU A 131 -7.30 36.00 17.22
CA LEU A 131 -7.77 36.53 18.50
C LEU A 131 -8.24 37.96 18.25
N ALA A 132 -9.48 38.26 18.63
CA ALA A 132 -9.98 39.62 18.61
C ALA A 132 -9.31 40.42 19.73
N ALA A 133 -8.60 41.49 19.36
CA ALA A 133 -8.03 42.44 20.31
C ALA A 133 -9.14 43.10 21.13
N GLU A 134 -8.83 43.51 22.36
CA GLU A 134 -9.76 44.23 23.25
C GLU A 134 -11.01 43.41 23.64
N THR A 135 -10.91 42.07 23.58
CA THR A 135 -11.95 41.15 24.08
C THR A 135 -11.49 40.41 25.33
N ARG A 136 -12.43 40.15 26.25
CA ARG A 136 -12.16 39.44 27.52
C ARG A 136 -11.65 38.03 27.29
N GLU A 137 -12.19 37.33 26.30
CA GLU A 137 -11.72 36.00 25.87
C GLU A 137 -10.30 36.09 25.28
N GLY A 138 -10.02 37.13 24.47
CA GLY A 138 -8.71 37.39 23.89
C GLY A 138 -7.61 37.57 24.93
N ASP A 139 -7.89 38.28 26.03
CA ASP A 139 -6.94 38.48 27.14
C ASP A 139 -6.57 37.15 27.84
N VAL A 140 -7.57 36.29 28.07
CA VAL A 140 -7.38 34.96 28.68
C VAL A 140 -6.51 34.08 27.77
N TYR A 141 -6.85 33.99 26.48
CA TYR A 141 -6.06 33.18 25.53
C TYR A 141 -4.66 33.76 25.29
N SER A 142 -4.51 35.08 25.22
CA SER A 142 -3.19 35.74 25.08
C SER A 142 -2.27 35.38 26.23
N THR A 143 -2.78 35.41 27.45
CA THR A 143 -2.03 35.04 28.67
C THR A 143 -1.64 33.56 28.64
N LEU A 144 -2.59 32.68 28.31
CA LEU A 144 -2.33 31.24 28.20
C LEU A 144 -1.24 30.92 27.17
N PHE A 145 -1.34 31.45 25.94
CA PHE A 145 -0.36 31.18 24.89
C PHE A 145 1.01 31.78 25.18
N LYS A 146 1.09 32.98 25.77
CA LYS A 146 2.37 33.57 26.20
C LYS A 146 3.09 32.67 27.21
N LYS A 147 2.36 32.11 28.17
CA LYS A 147 2.93 31.20 29.18
C LYS A 147 3.34 29.85 28.57
N LEU A 148 2.53 29.31 27.67
CA LEU A 148 2.87 28.08 26.94
C LEU A 148 4.14 28.23 26.09
N GLU A 149 4.34 29.37 25.41
CA GLU A 149 5.56 29.63 24.65
C GLU A 149 6.80 29.75 25.55
N LEU A 150 6.69 30.41 26.71
CA LEU A 150 7.77 30.45 27.71
C LEU A 150 8.14 29.05 28.20
N ALA A 151 7.13 28.22 28.52
CA ALA A 151 7.36 26.83 28.92
C ALA A 151 7.94 25.98 27.77
N ARG A 152 7.47 26.20 26.54
CA ARG A 152 7.96 25.51 25.33
C ARG A 152 9.45 25.80 25.08
N ALA A 153 9.88 27.04 25.24
CA ALA A 153 11.28 27.44 25.12
C ALA A 153 12.15 26.75 26.20
N ALA A 154 11.64 26.59 27.42
CA ALA A 154 12.34 25.95 28.53
C ALA A 154 12.37 24.39 28.45
N LEU A 155 11.43 23.78 27.72
CA LEU A 155 11.22 22.32 27.68
C LEU A 155 11.50 21.66 26.32
N GLY A 156 12.15 22.38 25.39
CA GLY A 156 12.62 21.81 24.13
C GLY A 156 11.53 21.45 23.11
N GLY A 157 10.39 22.15 23.12
CA GLY A 157 9.43 22.13 22.00
C GLY A 157 8.23 21.17 22.09
N LYS A 158 8.10 20.34 23.14
CA LYS A 158 7.04 19.30 23.25
C LYS A 158 5.76 19.69 24.02
N VAL A 159 5.55 20.99 24.25
CA VAL A 159 4.49 21.47 25.17
C VAL A 159 3.08 21.38 24.58
N PHE A 160 2.94 21.25 23.25
CA PHE A 160 1.63 21.10 22.63
C PHE A 160 0.96 19.75 22.87
N ASP A 161 1.74 18.69 23.13
CA ASP A 161 1.24 17.30 23.35
C ASP A 161 0.62 17.08 24.74
N VAL A 162 0.59 18.14 25.57
CA VAL A 162 0.09 18.10 26.95
C VAL A 162 -1.04 19.10 27.22
N LEU A 163 -1.50 19.85 26.20
CA LEU A 163 -2.58 20.83 26.33
C LEU A 163 -3.88 20.21 26.83
N GLY A 164 -4.22 19.01 26.38
CA GLY A 164 -5.42 18.28 26.81
C GLY A 164 -5.39 17.81 28.27
N LYS A 165 -4.23 17.86 28.94
CA LYS A 165 -4.04 17.43 30.34
C LYS A 165 -3.84 18.59 31.32
N LEU A 166 -3.90 19.84 30.86
CA LEU A 166 -3.79 20.99 31.74
C LEU A 166 -5.01 21.06 32.67
N GLU A 167 -4.75 21.13 33.97
CA GLU A 167 -5.77 21.27 35.00
C GLU A 167 -5.73 22.68 35.58
N PHE A 168 -6.84 23.42 35.47
CA PHE A 168 -6.96 24.77 35.99
C PHE A 168 -7.67 24.76 37.36
N GLU A 169 -6.97 24.32 38.41
CA GLU A 169 -7.51 24.24 39.78
C GLU A 169 -8.82 23.42 39.88
N GLY A 170 -8.92 22.34 39.09
CA GLY A 170 -10.11 21.49 39.04
C GLY A 170 -11.26 22.05 38.19
N LYS A 171 -11.13 23.25 37.60
CA LYS A 171 -12.12 23.84 36.69
C LYS A 171 -11.73 23.68 35.21
N PRO A 172 -12.70 23.49 34.30
CA PRO A 172 -12.48 23.60 32.86
C PRO A 172 -12.13 25.03 32.43
N LEU A 173 -11.33 25.17 31.36
CA LEU A 173 -11.03 26.48 30.74
C LEU A 173 -12.29 27.26 30.36
N ARG A 174 -13.34 26.56 29.91
CA ARG A 174 -14.67 27.12 29.65
C ARG A 174 -15.20 27.94 30.83
N ASP A 175 -15.08 27.44 32.05
CA ASP A 175 -15.66 28.10 33.21
C ASP A 175 -14.84 29.35 33.56
N LEU A 176 -13.52 29.31 33.34
CA LEU A 176 -12.65 30.50 33.43
C LEU A 176 -13.00 31.56 32.39
N LEU A 177 -13.29 31.16 31.15
CA LEU A 177 -13.75 32.08 30.10
C LEU A 177 -15.11 32.70 30.45
N ILE A 178 -16.05 31.91 30.96
CA ILE A 178 -17.34 32.42 31.44
C ILE A 178 -17.15 33.42 32.59
N GLU A 179 -16.27 33.11 33.55
CA GLU A 179 -15.94 34.01 34.65
C GLU A 179 -15.29 35.31 34.14
N ALA A 180 -14.36 35.22 33.18
CA ALA A 180 -13.74 36.37 32.53
C ALA A 180 -14.78 37.24 31.79
N ILE A 181 -15.69 36.64 31.03
CA ILE A 181 -16.74 37.35 30.30
C ILE A 181 -17.71 38.03 31.25
N ARG A 182 -18.09 37.38 32.36
CA ARG A 182 -19.10 37.91 33.30
C ARG A 182 -18.54 38.97 34.25
N TYR A 183 -17.29 38.81 34.70
CA TYR A 183 -16.74 39.58 35.82
C TYR A 183 -15.35 40.15 35.57
N GLY A 184 -14.84 40.10 34.33
CA GLY A 184 -13.47 40.49 33.97
C GLY A 184 -13.09 41.96 34.16
N ASP A 185 -14.05 42.85 34.42
CA ASP A 185 -13.78 44.26 34.75
C ASP A 185 -13.33 44.44 36.21
N GLN A 186 -13.51 43.43 37.06
CA GLN A 186 -13.06 43.45 38.45
C GLN A 186 -11.57 43.12 38.53
N PRO A 187 -10.72 44.02 39.07
CA PRO A 187 -9.26 43.80 39.15
C PRO A 187 -8.87 42.50 39.86
N GLU A 188 -9.62 42.14 40.91
CA GLU A 188 -9.39 40.93 41.71
C GLU A 188 -9.65 39.65 40.90
N VAL A 189 -10.73 39.62 40.10
CA VAL A 189 -11.05 38.49 39.23
C VAL A 189 -10.00 38.33 38.14
N LYS A 190 -9.55 39.44 37.54
CA LYS A 190 -8.49 39.42 36.52
C LYS A 190 -7.16 38.89 37.07
N ALA A 191 -6.76 39.33 38.26
CA ALA A 191 -5.55 38.85 38.93
C ALA A 191 -5.64 37.34 39.20
N ARG A 192 -6.77 36.88 39.76
CA ARG A 192 -7.00 35.45 40.05
C ARG A 192 -6.95 34.60 38.79
N LEU A 193 -7.63 34.99 37.71
CA LEU A 193 -7.61 34.24 36.44
C LEU A 193 -6.19 34.12 35.88
N THR A 194 -5.37 35.17 36.03
CA THR A 194 -3.97 35.15 35.62
C THR A 194 -3.17 34.13 36.43
N THR A 195 -3.31 34.14 37.76
CA THR A 195 -2.63 33.17 38.66
C THR A 195 -3.04 31.73 38.35
N VAL A 196 -4.33 31.47 38.11
CA VAL A 196 -4.83 30.13 37.77
C VAL A 196 -4.16 29.59 36.49
N ILE A 197 -4.01 30.44 35.48
CA ILE A 197 -3.33 30.09 34.22
C ILE A 197 -1.84 29.86 34.46
N GLU A 198 -1.19 30.70 35.27
CA GLU A 198 0.22 30.55 35.62
C GLU A 198 0.51 29.22 36.30
N ASN A 199 -0.30 28.84 37.28
CA ASN A 199 -0.16 27.58 38.01
C ASN A 199 -0.41 26.35 37.12
N ALA A 200 -1.30 26.48 36.13
CA ALA A 200 -1.62 25.38 35.21
C ALA A 200 -0.47 25.07 34.24
N VAL A 201 0.36 26.08 33.90
CA VAL A 201 1.47 25.97 32.92
C VAL A 201 2.84 25.97 33.63
N ASP A 202 2.89 25.53 34.89
CA ASP A 202 4.15 25.41 35.63
C ASP A 202 5.11 24.39 35.00
N GLN A 203 6.41 24.73 35.00
CA GLN A 203 7.45 23.94 34.33
C GLN A 203 7.62 22.55 34.92
N THR A 204 7.48 22.40 36.24
CA THR A 204 7.64 21.11 36.93
C THR A 204 6.52 20.15 36.52
N ARG A 205 5.29 20.65 36.57
CA ARG A 205 4.09 19.88 36.20
C ARG A 205 4.08 19.47 34.73
N LEU A 206 4.54 20.34 33.83
CA LEU A 206 4.68 20.01 32.40
C LEU A 206 5.73 18.94 32.16
N ARG A 207 6.86 18.94 32.89
CA ARG A 207 7.89 17.89 32.79
C ARG A 207 7.36 16.52 33.21
N ASP A 208 6.61 16.46 34.30
CA ASP A 208 6.02 15.21 34.80
C ASP A 208 5.06 14.61 33.77
N LEU A 209 4.20 15.44 33.17
CA LEU A 209 3.26 15.02 32.12
C LEU A 209 3.96 14.50 30.84
N ILE A 210 5.11 15.08 30.48
CA ILE A 210 5.92 14.63 29.33
C ILE A 210 6.58 13.28 29.65
N ASN A 211 7.11 13.10 30.87
CA ASN A 211 7.79 11.88 31.27
C ASN A 211 6.83 10.68 31.35
N ASP A 212 5.60 10.88 31.82
CA ASP A 212 4.56 9.84 31.86
C ASP A 212 4.21 9.27 30.47
N GLN A 213 4.36 10.06 29.40
CA GLN A 213 4.10 9.60 28.02
C GLN A 213 5.22 8.72 27.45
N ALA A 214 6.47 8.85 27.94
CA ALA A 214 7.61 8.12 27.41
C ALA A 214 7.62 6.63 27.83
N LEU A 215 6.95 6.29 28.93
CA LEU A 215 6.89 4.94 29.51
C LEU A 215 5.95 3.97 28.76
N ALA A 216 5.21 4.44 27.74
CA ALA A 216 4.17 3.66 27.05
C ALA A 216 4.58 3.08 25.67
N ASN A 217 5.87 3.05 25.33
CA ASN A 217 6.33 2.43 24.08
C ASN A 217 6.80 0.99 24.32
N ASP A 218 5.95 0.03 23.95
CA ASP A 218 6.27 -1.40 23.92
C ASP A 218 7.41 -1.68 22.92
N THR A 219 8.53 -2.23 23.40
CA THR A 219 9.63 -2.73 22.58
C THR A 219 9.32 -4.16 22.11
N MET A 220 9.24 -4.37 20.79
CA MET A 220 9.05 -5.71 20.20
C MET A 220 10.34 -6.57 20.24
N ASP A 221 10.17 -7.86 20.50
CA ASP A 221 11.21 -8.92 20.55
C ASP A 221 11.84 -9.23 19.17
N SER A 222 13.17 -9.29 19.09
CA SER A 222 13.98 -9.43 17.87
C SER A 222 13.78 -10.76 17.13
N SER A 223 13.48 -11.85 17.83
CA SER A 223 13.24 -13.17 17.22
C SER A 223 11.90 -13.21 16.44
N ARG A 224 10.91 -12.45 16.92
CA ARG A 224 9.60 -12.28 16.25
C ARG A 224 9.70 -11.37 15.03
N VAL A 225 10.55 -10.34 15.07
CA VAL A 225 10.80 -9.47 13.91
C VAL A 225 11.40 -10.25 12.74
N GLN A 226 12.22 -11.27 13.02
CA GLN A 226 12.88 -12.07 12.00
C GLN A 226 11.93 -12.99 11.23
N SER A 227 11.10 -13.78 11.93
CA SER A 227 10.09 -14.62 11.25
C SER A 227 9.03 -13.80 10.51
N ILE A 228 8.65 -12.64 11.06
CA ILE A 228 7.77 -11.69 10.36
C ILE A 228 8.46 -11.13 9.12
N ARG A 229 9.76 -10.80 9.17
CA ARG A 229 10.52 -10.35 7.99
C ARG A 229 10.56 -11.40 6.89
N GLU A 230 10.85 -12.66 7.23
CA GLU A 230 10.85 -13.77 6.27
C GLU A 230 9.48 -13.94 5.58
N GLU A 231 8.39 -13.91 6.36
CA GLU A 231 7.04 -13.97 5.82
C GLU A 231 6.69 -12.73 4.99
N MET A 232 7.16 -11.54 5.40
CA MET A 232 6.95 -10.28 4.69
C MET A 232 7.70 -10.23 3.36
N GLU A 233 8.98 -10.60 3.31
CA GLU A 233 9.77 -10.63 2.07
C GLU A 233 9.19 -11.64 1.08
N ARG A 234 8.83 -12.84 1.55
CA ARG A 234 8.19 -13.87 0.70
C ARG A 234 6.81 -13.43 0.21
N ALA A 235 6.09 -12.63 1.01
CA ALA A 235 4.80 -12.05 0.61
C ALA A 235 4.94 -10.82 -0.30
N GLU A 236 6.00 -10.02 -0.16
CA GLU A 236 6.32 -8.89 -1.04
C GLU A 236 6.78 -9.38 -2.42
N ALA A 237 7.59 -10.44 -2.48
CA ALA A 237 7.98 -11.10 -3.73
C ALA A 237 6.75 -11.62 -4.52
N ARG A 238 5.70 -12.06 -3.81
CA ARG A 238 4.45 -12.60 -4.38
C ARG A 238 3.34 -11.57 -4.58
N ARG A 239 3.47 -10.34 -4.07
CA ARG A 239 2.46 -9.29 -4.28
C ARG A 239 2.48 -8.86 -5.75
N LEU A 240 1.31 -8.50 -6.29
CA LEU A 240 1.22 -7.77 -7.57
C LEU A 240 2.13 -6.56 -7.46
N GLN A 241 3.24 -6.63 -8.19
CA GLN A 241 4.36 -5.76 -7.95
C GLN A 241 4.07 -4.38 -8.60
N PRO A 242 4.50 -3.26 -8.01
CA PRO A 242 4.15 -1.90 -8.44
C PRO A 242 4.21 -1.65 -9.96
N HIS A 243 5.23 -2.21 -10.63
CA HIS A 243 5.46 -2.01 -12.05
C HIS A 243 4.39 -2.68 -12.94
N TYR A 244 3.83 -3.82 -12.53
CA TYR A 244 2.71 -4.46 -13.26
C TYR A 244 1.44 -3.60 -13.19
N ILE A 245 1.13 -3.08 -12.00
CA ILE A 245 -0.03 -2.21 -11.78
C ILE A 245 0.16 -0.91 -12.57
N GLU A 246 1.36 -0.32 -12.52
CA GLU A 246 1.72 0.88 -13.27
C GLU A 246 1.54 0.68 -14.79
N SER A 247 2.15 -0.37 -15.34
CA SER A 247 2.09 -0.69 -16.77
C SER A 247 0.66 -0.95 -17.25
N PHE A 248 -0.10 -1.79 -16.52
CA PHE A 248 -1.51 -2.04 -16.81
C PHE A 248 -2.33 -0.75 -16.74
N PHE A 249 -2.19 0.01 -15.65
CA PHE A 249 -3.01 1.20 -15.41
C PHE A 249 -2.78 2.25 -16.49
N LYS A 250 -1.53 2.52 -16.87
CA LYS A 250 -1.21 3.47 -17.94
C LYS A 250 -1.94 3.15 -19.24
N GLU A 251 -1.83 1.90 -19.67
CA GLU A 251 -2.40 1.44 -20.93
C GLU A 251 -3.94 1.43 -20.89
N ALA A 252 -4.52 0.83 -19.84
CA ALA A 252 -5.96 0.72 -19.67
C ALA A 252 -6.62 2.10 -19.48
N PHE A 253 -6.03 2.95 -18.63
CA PHE A 253 -6.52 4.30 -18.38
C PHE A 253 -6.50 5.15 -19.66
N GLY A 254 -5.42 5.05 -20.46
CA GLY A 254 -5.33 5.71 -21.77
C GLY A 254 -6.42 5.24 -22.74
N LYS A 255 -6.64 3.93 -22.87
CA LYS A 255 -7.71 3.34 -23.72
C LYS A 255 -9.12 3.73 -23.29
N LEU A 256 -9.32 4.01 -22.00
CA LEU A 256 -10.59 4.51 -21.47
C LEU A 256 -10.76 6.02 -21.65
N GLY A 257 -9.80 6.71 -22.26
CA GLY A 257 -9.82 8.16 -22.54
C GLY A 257 -9.20 9.02 -21.44
N GLY A 258 -8.53 8.40 -20.47
CA GLY A 258 -7.82 9.10 -19.40
C GLY A 258 -6.56 9.80 -19.88
N THR A 259 -6.19 10.90 -19.23
CA THR A 259 -4.95 11.62 -19.54
C THR A 259 -4.07 11.72 -18.30
N MET A 260 -2.85 11.19 -18.41
CA MET A 260 -1.82 11.28 -17.38
C MET A 260 -0.45 11.63 -17.98
N ARG A 261 0.40 12.30 -17.21
CA ARG A 261 1.75 12.72 -17.63
C ARG A 261 2.76 12.48 -16.52
N SER A 262 3.95 12.02 -16.88
CA SER A 262 5.07 11.93 -15.94
C SER A 262 5.53 13.34 -15.54
N ARG A 263 5.76 13.57 -14.25
CA ARG A 263 6.24 14.85 -13.73
C ARG A 263 7.56 14.70 -13.00
N GLU A 264 7.64 13.68 -12.17
CA GLU A 264 8.87 13.19 -11.57
C GLU A 264 9.03 11.71 -11.93
N PRO A 265 10.22 11.11 -11.81
CA PRO A 265 10.41 9.68 -12.05
C PRO A 265 9.37 8.86 -11.27
N ARG A 266 8.56 8.07 -12.00
CA ARG A 266 7.51 7.19 -11.46
C ARG A 266 6.40 7.90 -10.66
N ARG A 267 6.24 9.22 -10.83
CA ARG A 267 5.15 10.01 -10.26
C ARG A 267 4.42 10.76 -11.36
N PHE A 268 3.11 10.59 -11.40
CA PHE A 268 2.29 11.03 -12.53
C PHE A 268 1.25 12.04 -12.11
N GLU A 269 1.04 13.07 -12.91
CA GLU A 269 -0.14 13.92 -12.82
C GLU A 269 -1.26 13.31 -13.67
N VAL A 270 -2.47 13.23 -13.11
CA VAL A 270 -3.68 12.86 -13.86
C VAL A 270 -4.49 14.12 -14.10
N SER A 271 -4.42 14.65 -15.32
CA SER A 271 -5.09 15.90 -15.68
C SER A 271 -6.58 15.71 -15.97
N HIS A 272 -6.99 14.51 -16.40
CA HIS A 272 -8.38 14.21 -16.72
C HIS A 272 -8.73 12.75 -16.45
N VAL A 273 -9.79 12.55 -15.64
CA VAL A 273 -10.46 11.25 -15.44
C VAL A 273 -11.83 11.25 -16.13
N PRO A 274 -12.04 10.38 -17.13
CA PRO A 274 -13.30 10.23 -17.87
C PRO A 274 -14.51 10.01 -16.98
N ALA A 275 -15.66 10.52 -17.41
CA ALA A 275 -16.93 10.37 -16.67
C ALA A 275 -17.31 8.90 -16.45
N VAL A 276 -17.02 8.01 -17.41
CA VAL A 276 -17.30 6.57 -17.31
C VAL A 276 -16.55 5.91 -16.15
N ILE A 277 -15.29 6.33 -15.90
CA ILE A 277 -14.51 5.86 -14.75
C ILE A 277 -15.04 6.48 -13.47
N ARG A 278 -15.30 7.80 -13.47
CA ARG A 278 -15.79 8.51 -12.28
C ARG A 278 -17.12 7.99 -11.74
N ASN A 279 -18.01 7.61 -12.65
CA ASN A 279 -19.35 7.14 -12.30
C ASN A 279 -19.38 5.65 -11.97
N ARG A 280 -18.27 4.92 -12.15
CA ARG A 280 -18.23 3.46 -12.00
C ARG A 280 -18.43 3.01 -10.56
N ASP A 281 -18.00 3.81 -9.59
CA ASP A 281 -18.17 3.55 -8.15
C ASP A 281 -19.62 3.21 -7.75
N ARG A 282 -20.61 3.84 -8.41
CA ARG A 282 -22.04 3.58 -8.16
C ARG A 282 -22.47 2.16 -8.51
N THR A 283 -21.74 1.48 -9.40
CA THR A 283 -22.02 0.13 -9.87
C THR A 283 -21.25 -0.91 -9.05
N ILE A 284 -19.98 -0.64 -8.75
CA ILE A 284 -19.10 -1.57 -8.02
C ILE A 284 -19.28 -1.53 -6.50
N GLY A 285 -19.97 -0.51 -5.96
CA GLY A 285 -20.38 -0.46 -4.57
C GLY A 285 -19.27 -0.12 -3.56
N ILE A 286 -18.13 0.38 -4.02
CA ILE A 286 -16.97 0.75 -3.18
C ILE A 286 -17.29 2.01 -2.34
N ARG A 287 -18.20 2.87 -2.82
CA ARG A 287 -18.63 4.14 -2.18
C ARG A 287 -17.45 5.09 -1.91
N GLU A 288 -16.39 4.97 -2.71
CA GLU A 288 -15.21 5.81 -2.66
C GLU A 288 -15.13 6.70 -3.89
N PRO A 289 -15.01 8.03 -3.72
CA PRO A 289 -15.10 8.95 -4.83
C PRO A 289 -13.85 8.90 -5.70
N VAL A 290 -14.04 8.71 -7.01
CA VAL A 290 -12.99 8.94 -8.02
C VAL A 290 -12.98 10.42 -8.41
N LEU A 291 -11.83 11.07 -8.24
CA LEU A 291 -11.67 12.49 -8.56
C LEU A 291 -11.57 12.73 -10.08
N PRO A 292 -11.95 13.92 -10.58
CA PRO A 292 -11.76 14.28 -12.00
C PRO A 292 -10.30 14.49 -12.40
N ARG A 293 -9.40 14.64 -11.44
CA ARG A 293 -7.97 14.87 -11.61
C ARG A 293 -7.23 14.56 -10.31
N TYR A 294 -5.96 14.23 -10.44
CA TYR A 294 -5.06 13.98 -9.31
C TYR A 294 -3.75 14.75 -9.54
N GLU A 295 -3.33 15.53 -8.54
CA GLU A 295 -2.10 16.32 -8.56
C GLU A 295 -0.89 15.41 -8.76
N ARG A 296 -0.82 14.35 -7.97
CA ARG A 296 0.15 13.26 -8.12
C ARG A 296 -0.49 11.91 -7.81
N ILE A 297 -0.12 10.90 -8.57
CA ILE A 297 -0.34 9.48 -8.29
C ILE A 297 1.00 8.75 -8.32
N ALA A 298 1.11 7.68 -7.53
CA ALA A 298 2.24 6.77 -7.55
C ALA A 298 1.76 5.33 -7.28
N PHE A 299 2.53 4.37 -7.77
CA PHE A 299 2.28 2.93 -7.61
C PHE A 299 3.19 2.30 -6.56
N ASP A 300 4.12 3.09 -6.01
CA ASP A 300 5.11 2.71 -5.01
C ASP A 300 4.91 3.54 -3.73
N LYS A 301 4.92 2.86 -2.58
CA LYS A 301 4.73 3.51 -1.27
C LYS A 301 5.85 4.49 -0.92
N SER A 302 7.07 4.23 -1.36
CA SER A 302 8.23 5.09 -1.11
C SER A 302 8.11 6.47 -1.78
N LEU A 303 7.27 6.58 -2.81
CA LEU A 303 7.09 7.79 -3.63
C LEU A 303 5.87 8.64 -3.24
N LEU A 304 5.19 8.30 -2.14
CA LEU A 304 3.97 9.00 -1.70
C LEU A 304 4.24 10.37 -1.11
N THR A 305 5.27 10.49 -0.27
CA THR A 305 5.61 11.72 0.47
C THR A 305 7.08 12.13 0.32
N PRO A 306 7.62 12.33 -0.90
CA PRO A 306 8.97 12.87 -1.05
C PRO A 306 9.04 14.30 -0.47
N VAL A 307 10.15 14.62 0.19
CA VAL A 307 10.36 15.95 0.80
C VAL A 307 10.24 17.05 -0.26
N GLY A 308 9.43 18.06 0.04
CA GLY A 308 9.18 19.22 -0.84
C GLY A 308 8.33 18.94 -2.08
N GLN A 309 7.78 17.74 -2.22
CA GLN A 309 6.90 17.38 -3.34
C GLN A 309 5.45 17.21 -2.89
N PRO A 310 4.46 17.35 -3.80
CA PRO A 310 3.06 17.07 -3.48
C PRO A 310 2.84 15.66 -2.94
N LEU A 311 1.85 15.45 -2.07
CA LEU A 311 1.39 14.09 -1.70
C LEU A 311 0.86 13.38 -2.95
N ALA A 312 1.32 12.16 -3.20
CA ALA A 312 0.73 11.31 -4.23
C ALA A 312 -0.40 10.43 -3.68
N ALA A 313 -1.46 10.23 -4.47
CA ALA A 313 -2.43 9.17 -4.22
C ALA A 313 -1.78 7.81 -4.54
N PHE A 314 -1.93 6.84 -3.64
CA PHE A 314 -1.39 5.50 -3.82
C PHE A 314 -2.35 4.67 -4.66
N VAL A 315 -2.04 4.50 -5.95
CA VAL A 315 -2.88 3.73 -6.88
C VAL A 315 -2.49 2.26 -6.76
N CYS A 316 -3.24 1.51 -5.95
CA CYS A 316 -3.04 0.09 -5.70
C CYS A 316 -4.40 -0.64 -5.70
N PRO A 317 -4.45 -1.98 -5.70
CA PRO A 317 -5.70 -2.72 -5.56
C PRO A 317 -6.48 -2.24 -4.33
N GLY A 318 -7.77 -1.96 -4.50
CA GLY A 318 -8.62 -1.34 -3.48
C GLY A 318 -8.72 0.19 -3.59
N HIS A 319 -7.87 0.84 -4.40
CA HIS A 319 -8.02 2.27 -4.69
C HIS A 319 -9.11 2.46 -5.76
N PRO A 320 -10.09 3.36 -5.56
CA PRO A 320 -11.28 3.45 -6.42
C PRO A 320 -10.97 3.76 -7.88
N LEU A 321 -9.93 4.55 -8.15
CA LEU A 321 -9.47 4.84 -9.52
C LEU A 321 -8.98 3.58 -10.25
N LEU A 322 -8.17 2.73 -9.59
CA LEU A 322 -7.64 1.50 -10.20
C LEU A 322 -8.76 0.49 -10.38
N ASP A 323 -9.57 0.28 -9.34
CA ASP A 323 -10.66 -0.71 -9.36
C ASP A 323 -11.70 -0.37 -10.44
N SER A 324 -12.01 0.93 -10.62
CA SER A 324 -12.90 1.38 -11.71
C SER A 324 -12.31 1.12 -13.10
N VAL A 325 -11.01 1.35 -13.29
CA VAL A 325 -10.31 1.07 -14.56
C VAL A 325 -10.26 -0.44 -14.82
N LEU A 326 -9.95 -1.24 -13.80
CA LEU A 326 -9.94 -2.70 -13.87
C LEU A 326 -11.30 -3.25 -14.27
N ASP A 327 -12.35 -2.84 -13.56
CA ASP A 327 -13.70 -3.36 -13.77
C ASP A 327 -14.27 -3.00 -15.15
N LEU A 328 -14.06 -1.75 -15.62
CA LEU A 328 -14.44 -1.34 -16.98
C LEU A 328 -13.65 -2.08 -18.06
N THR A 329 -12.36 -2.33 -17.82
CA THR A 329 -11.52 -3.08 -18.75
C THR A 329 -12.01 -4.52 -18.85
N LEU A 330 -12.30 -5.14 -17.71
CA LEU A 330 -12.86 -6.49 -17.66
C LEU A 330 -14.25 -6.54 -18.32
N GLU A 331 -15.15 -5.60 -18.03
CA GLU A 331 -16.47 -5.55 -18.68
C GLU A 331 -16.35 -5.48 -20.21
N ARG A 332 -15.46 -4.64 -20.75
CA ARG A 332 -15.27 -4.50 -22.20
C ARG A 332 -14.62 -5.70 -22.87
N HIS A 333 -13.78 -6.45 -22.15
CA HIS A 333 -12.89 -7.44 -22.75
C HIS A 333 -13.05 -8.86 -22.18
N ARG A 334 -13.97 -9.11 -21.26
CA ARG A 334 -14.20 -10.45 -20.67
C ARG A 334 -14.50 -11.50 -21.73
N ASP A 335 -15.29 -11.15 -22.74
CA ASP A 335 -15.60 -12.07 -23.83
C ASP A 335 -14.36 -12.41 -24.68
N LEU A 336 -13.40 -11.50 -24.81
CA LEU A 336 -12.14 -11.77 -25.52
C LEU A 336 -11.30 -12.79 -24.76
N LEU A 337 -11.25 -12.69 -23.43
CA LEU A 337 -10.56 -13.69 -22.59
C LEU A 337 -11.17 -15.08 -22.82
N ARG A 338 -12.51 -15.18 -22.84
CA ARG A 338 -13.19 -16.46 -23.03
C ARG A 338 -13.03 -17.04 -24.45
N ARG A 339 -12.97 -16.18 -25.48
CA ARG A 339 -12.71 -16.62 -26.87
C ARG A 339 -11.30 -17.22 -27.02
N GLY A 340 -10.35 -16.74 -26.23
CA GLY A 340 -8.95 -17.17 -26.27
C GLY A 340 -8.17 -16.54 -27.42
N CYS A 341 -6.89 -16.91 -27.51
CA CYS A 341 -5.97 -16.45 -28.55
C CYS A 341 -4.90 -17.51 -28.85
N VAL A 342 -4.14 -17.27 -29.91
CA VAL A 342 -2.88 -17.96 -30.19
C VAL A 342 -1.75 -17.00 -29.90
N LEU A 343 -0.81 -17.42 -29.05
CA LEU A 343 0.41 -16.69 -28.74
C LEU A 343 1.62 -17.54 -29.15
N VAL A 344 2.74 -16.87 -29.42
CA VAL A 344 3.99 -17.50 -29.81
C VAL A 344 4.99 -17.41 -28.67
N ASP A 345 5.54 -18.54 -28.27
CA ASP A 345 6.68 -18.64 -27.37
C ASP A 345 7.96 -18.60 -28.20
N ASP A 346 8.53 -17.40 -28.34
CA ASP A 346 9.77 -17.22 -29.10
C ASP A 346 10.97 -17.93 -28.45
N LYS A 347 10.90 -18.36 -27.18
CA LYS A 347 12.01 -19.09 -26.54
C LYS A 347 12.00 -20.59 -26.84
N ASP A 348 10.90 -21.11 -27.38
CA ASP A 348 10.69 -22.53 -27.55
C ASP A 348 11.04 -22.95 -28.99
N ALA A 349 12.22 -23.55 -29.15
CA ALA A 349 12.66 -24.12 -30.42
C ALA A 349 12.02 -25.48 -30.74
N GLY A 350 11.16 -25.99 -29.85
CA GLY A 350 10.43 -27.25 -30.05
C GLY A 350 9.37 -27.16 -31.14
N LEU A 351 8.77 -28.32 -31.42
CA LEU A 351 7.71 -28.47 -32.42
C LEU A 351 6.34 -28.76 -31.80
N GLU A 352 6.29 -28.93 -30.47
CA GLU A 352 5.08 -29.35 -29.77
C GLU A 352 4.26 -28.13 -29.30
N PRO A 353 3.06 -27.90 -29.84
CA PRO A 353 2.19 -26.83 -29.36
C PRO A 353 1.61 -27.19 -28.00
N ARG A 354 1.29 -26.16 -27.22
CA ARG A 354 0.75 -26.29 -25.86
C ARG A 354 -0.56 -25.50 -25.73
N VAL A 355 -1.42 -25.91 -24.80
CA VAL A 355 -2.65 -25.17 -24.46
C VAL A 355 -2.57 -24.77 -23.00
N MET A 356 -2.73 -23.47 -22.72
CA MET A 356 -2.75 -22.96 -21.36
C MET A 356 -4.14 -22.46 -21.00
N PHE A 357 -4.70 -22.99 -19.91
CA PHE A 357 -5.90 -22.47 -19.27
C PHE A 357 -5.53 -21.61 -18.07
N TYR A 358 -6.27 -20.53 -17.88
CA TYR A 358 -6.16 -19.70 -16.69
C TYR A 358 -7.47 -19.75 -15.91
N LEU A 359 -7.35 -20.09 -14.64
CA LEU A 359 -8.46 -20.32 -13.72
C LEU A 359 -8.39 -19.33 -12.58
N GLU A 360 -9.54 -18.97 -12.04
CA GLU A 360 -9.68 -18.20 -10.82
C GLU A 360 -10.06 -19.13 -9.67
N HIS A 361 -9.30 -19.12 -8.58
CA HIS A 361 -9.64 -19.86 -7.37
C HIS A 361 -9.76 -18.93 -6.17
N SER A 362 -10.89 -19.02 -5.46
CA SER A 362 -11.23 -18.15 -4.34
C SER A 362 -11.43 -18.95 -3.05
N ILE A 363 -10.96 -18.40 -1.93
CA ILE A 363 -11.17 -18.92 -0.58
C ILE A 363 -11.91 -17.86 0.21
N GLN A 364 -12.95 -18.29 0.92
CA GLN A 364 -13.83 -17.45 1.71
C GLN A 364 -13.76 -17.84 3.19
N ASP A 365 -14.05 -16.89 4.08
CA ASP A 365 -14.35 -17.16 5.48
C ASP A 365 -15.87 -17.11 5.74
N ALA A 366 -16.32 -17.35 6.97
CA ALA A 366 -17.74 -17.32 7.31
C ALA A 366 -18.29 -15.90 7.56
N ARG A 367 -17.47 -14.83 7.45
CA ARG A 367 -17.94 -13.45 7.62
C ARG A 367 -18.79 -13.04 6.42
N LEU A 368 -19.86 -12.31 6.69
CA LEU A 368 -20.68 -11.72 5.64
C LEU A 368 -20.19 -10.30 5.31
N VAL A 369 -20.10 -10.00 4.02
CA VAL A 369 -19.95 -8.62 3.54
C VAL A 369 -21.32 -7.94 3.49
N SER A 370 -21.35 -6.62 3.25
CA SER A 370 -22.60 -5.84 3.21
C SER A 370 -23.61 -6.31 2.15
N SER A 371 -23.17 -7.04 1.13
CA SER A 371 -24.04 -7.67 0.12
C SER A 371 -24.72 -8.96 0.61
N GLY A 372 -24.36 -9.46 1.81
CA GLY A 372 -24.87 -10.73 2.34
C GLY A 372 -24.08 -11.96 1.87
N GLU A 373 -23.08 -11.79 1.00
CA GLU A 373 -22.20 -12.88 0.56
C GLU A 373 -21.09 -13.16 1.58
N ARG A 374 -20.51 -14.36 1.53
CA ARG A 374 -19.31 -14.69 2.31
C ARG A 374 -18.11 -13.88 1.80
N ARG A 375 -17.30 -13.40 2.74
CA ARG A 375 -16.13 -12.59 2.44
C ARG A 375 -15.05 -13.46 1.81
N THR A 376 -14.62 -13.08 0.61
CA THR A 376 -13.43 -13.66 -0.03
C THR A 376 -12.17 -13.13 0.65
N ILE A 377 -11.33 -14.03 1.16
CA ILE A 377 -10.10 -13.70 1.90
C ILE A 377 -8.82 -13.98 1.10
N SER A 378 -8.91 -14.82 0.08
CA SER A 378 -7.84 -15.07 -0.87
C SER A 378 -8.44 -15.34 -2.24
N LYS A 379 -7.80 -14.80 -3.26
CA LYS A 379 -8.18 -14.97 -4.66
C LYS A 379 -6.89 -15.13 -5.46
N ARG A 380 -6.81 -16.16 -6.29
CA ARG A 380 -5.60 -16.52 -7.02
C ARG A 380 -5.92 -16.90 -8.47
N MET A 381 -5.11 -16.37 -9.38
CA MET A 381 -5.05 -16.84 -10.76
C MET A 381 -4.15 -18.08 -10.80
N LEU A 382 -4.64 -19.16 -11.41
CA LEU A 382 -3.94 -20.42 -11.60
C LEU A 382 -3.74 -20.62 -13.10
N TYR A 383 -2.59 -21.15 -13.49
CA TYR A 383 -2.29 -21.46 -14.88
C TYR A 383 -2.03 -22.95 -15.01
N VAL A 384 -2.77 -23.62 -15.88
CA VAL A 384 -2.61 -25.05 -16.16
C VAL A 384 -2.30 -25.20 -17.64
N GLU A 385 -1.14 -25.74 -17.93
CA GLU A 385 -0.67 -26.00 -19.30
C GLU A 385 -0.79 -27.49 -19.62
N LEU A 386 -1.17 -27.77 -20.87
CA LEU A 386 -1.34 -29.10 -21.44
C LEU A 386 -0.54 -29.23 -22.73
N ASP A 387 0.05 -30.40 -22.96
CA ASP A 387 0.71 -30.76 -24.22
C ASP A 387 -0.09 -31.80 -25.01
N SER A 388 0.39 -32.15 -26.20
CA SER A 388 -0.21 -33.16 -27.09
C SER A 388 -0.31 -34.55 -26.44
N SER A 389 0.56 -34.85 -25.47
CA SER A 389 0.55 -36.08 -24.67
C SER A 389 -0.46 -36.04 -23.51
N SER A 390 -1.27 -34.98 -23.39
CA SER A 390 -2.16 -34.72 -22.25
C SER A 390 -1.45 -34.62 -20.90
N LYS A 391 -0.14 -34.38 -20.87
CA LYS A 391 0.57 -34.06 -19.64
C LYS A 391 0.07 -32.71 -19.15
N THR A 392 -0.20 -32.61 -17.86
CA THR A 392 -0.72 -31.41 -17.21
C THR A 392 0.32 -30.86 -16.27
N GLN A 393 0.59 -29.57 -16.35
CA GLN A 393 1.50 -28.88 -15.44
C GLN A 393 0.91 -27.56 -14.95
N HIS A 394 1.14 -27.27 -13.67
CA HIS A 394 0.79 -25.98 -13.08
C HIS A 394 1.94 -25.01 -13.25
N ILE A 395 1.66 -23.81 -13.75
CA ILE A 395 2.64 -22.73 -13.88
C ILE A 395 2.34 -21.68 -12.82
N HIS A 396 3.35 -21.33 -12.03
CA HIS A 396 3.17 -20.48 -10.84
C HIS A 396 3.08 -18.99 -11.16
N TYR A 397 3.66 -18.57 -12.29
CA TYR A 397 3.67 -17.17 -12.73
C TYR A 397 2.74 -16.93 -13.92
N ALA A 398 2.72 -15.71 -14.46
CA ALA A 398 1.99 -15.30 -15.67
C ALA A 398 2.87 -15.49 -16.93
N PRO A 399 3.03 -16.72 -17.48
CA PRO A 399 3.95 -16.99 -18.58
C PRO A 399 3.54 -16.30 -19.88
N TYR A 400 2.24 -16.00 -20.04
CA TYR A 400 1.71 -15.31 -21.21
C TYR A 400 2.28 -13.91 -21.42
N LEU A 401 2.92 -13.31 -20.41
CA LEU A 401 3.60 -12.03 -20.54
C LEU A 401 4.92 -12.12 -21.32
N ASP A 402 5.46 -13.32 -21.47
CA ASP A 402 6.65 -13.59 -22.27
C ASP A 402 6.30 -14.09 -23.68
N TYR A 403 5.01 -14.30 -23.97
CA TYR A 403 4.54 -14.76 -25.28
C TYR A 403 4.04 -13.58 -26.11
N ARG A 404 4.36 -13.58 -27.40
CA ARG A 404 3.95 -12.51 -28.32
C ARG A 404 2.68 -12.90 -29.10
N PRO A 405 1.90 -11.93 -29.59
CA PRO A 405 0.89 -12.22 -30.61
C PRO A 405 1.54 -12.67 -31.93
N LEU A 406 0.73 -13.30 -32.78
CA LEU A 406 1.11 -13.58 -34.18
C LEU A 406 1.36 -12.27 -34.93
N ASN A 407 2.39 -12.27 -35.77
CA ASN A 407 2.69 -11.16 -36.68
C ASN A 407 1.73 -11.17 -37.87
N ALA A 408 1.59 -10.03 -38.54
CA ALA A 408 0.66 -9.88 -39.69
C ALA A 408 1.04 -10.75 -40.90
N ASP A 409 2.31 -11.16 -41.00
CA ASP A 409 2.87 -12.02 -42.03
C ASP A 409 2.99 -13.50 -41.61
N GLU A 410 2.41 -13.87 -40.46
CA GLU A 410 2.28 -15.24 -39.99
C GLU A 410 0.87 -15.78 -40.27
N PRO A 411 0.68 -17.12 -40.33
CA PRO A 411 -0.61 -17.71 -40.67
C PRO A 411 -1.70 -17.31 -39.67
N ASP A 412 -2.93 -17.14 -40.16
CA ASP A 412 -4.05 -16.81 -39.29
C ASP A 412 -4.44 -17.99 -38.37
N VAL A 413 -5.21 -17.66 -37.33
CA VAL A 413 -5.62 -18.64 -36.30
C VAL A 413 -6.40 -19.81 -36.90
N ALA A 414 -7.24 -19.57 -37.91
CA ALA A 414 -8.03 -20.62 -38.55
C ALA A 414 -7.13 -21.62 -39.30
N THR A 415 -6.11 -21.11 -40.00
CA THR A 415 -5.12 -21.92 -40.70
C THR A 415 -4.29 -22.75 -39.73
N LEU A 416 -3.88 -22.17 -38.61
CA LEU A 416 -3.09 -22.85 -37.58
C LEU A 416 -3.89 -23.97 -36.90
N LEU A 417 -5.15 -23.71 -36.51
CA LEU A 417 -5.98 -24.71 -35.83
C LEU A 417 -6.36 -25.91 -36.70
N ASN A 418 -6.30 -25.77 -38.04
CA ASN A 418 -6.55 -26.87 -38.98
C ASN A 418 -5.31 -27.76 -39.20
N ARG A 419 -4.18 -27.47 -38.55
CA ARG A 419 -2.94 -28.24 -38.71
C ARG A 419 -2.97 -29.55 -37.89
N PRO A 420 -2.34 -30.63 -38.39
CA PRO A 420 -2.27 -31.92 -37.68
C PRO A 420 -1.71 -31.82 -36.26
N GLU A 421 -0.71 -30.96 -36.05
CA GLU A 421 -0.04 -30.76 -34.76
C GLU A 421 -0.97 -30.17 -33.70
N LEU A 422 -2.05 -29.49 -34.11
CA LEU A 422 -3.07 -28.90 -33.23
C LEU A 422 -4.36 -29.74 -33.17
N ALA A 423 -4.45 -30.86 -33.89
CA ALA A 423 -5.67 -31.67 -33.98
C ALA A 423 -6.13 -32.28 -32.64
N TRP A 424 -5.21 -32.41 -31.67
CA TRP A 424 -5.51 -32.89 -30.32
C TRP A 424 -6.23 -31.83 -29.45
N ILE A 425 -6.29 -30.57 -29.89
CA ILE A 425 -6.91 -29.46 -29.16
C ILE A 425 -8.44 -29.56 -29.30
N THR A 426 -9.06 -30.20 -28.31
CA THR A 426 -10.51 -30.42 -28.26
C THR A 426 -11.18 -29.67 -27.10
N ARG A 427 -12.51 -29.68 -27.07
CA ARG A 427 -13.30 -29.06 -25.98
C ARG A 427 -13.10 -29.75 -24.61
N ASP A 428 -12.60 -30.98 -24.59
CA ASP A 428 -12.41 -31.74 -23.34
C ASP A 428 -11.19 -31.28 -22.53
N LEU A 429 -10.28 -30.50 -23.14
CA LEU A 429 -9.08 -30.02 -22.46
C LEU A 429 -9.40 -29.09 -21.29
N GLU A 430 -10.48 -28.31 -21.39
CA GLU A 430 -10.94 -27.43 -20.30
C GLU A 430 -11.26 -28.25 -19.04
N LYS A 431 -11.98 -29.36 -19.22
CA LYS A 431 -12.32 -30.26 -18.11
C LYS A 431 -11.07 -30.89 -17.51
N LYS A 432 -10.12 -31.35 -18.34
CA LYS A 432 -8.84 -31.90 -17.86
C LYS A 432 -8.06 -30.87 -17.04
N ALA A 433 -8.02 -29.61 -17.49
CA ALA A 433 -7.35 -28.53 -16.77
C ALA A 433 -8.01 -28.25 -15.42
N PHE A 434 -9.35 -28.19 -15.39
CA PHE A 434 -10.15 -28.03 -14.18
C PHE A 434 -9.93 -29.17 -13.18
N ASP A 435 -10.00 -30.43 -13.63
CA ASP A 435 -9.81 -31.61 -12.80
C ASP A 435 -8.38 -31.65 -12.20
N HIS A 436 -7.37 -31.31 -13.01
CA HIS A 436 -5.98 -31.19 -12.53
C HIS A 436 -5.85 -30.09 -11.48
N ALA A 437 -6.44 -28.90 -11.73
CA ALA A 437 -6.39 -27.79 -10.78
C ALA A 437 -6.99 -28.17 -9.43
N ILE A 438 -8.15 -28.84 -9.42
CA ILE A 438 -8.79 -29.33 -8.18
C ILE A 438 -7.91 -30.36 -7.46
N ALA A 439 -7.35 -31.31 -8.20
CA ALA A 439 -6.62 -32.42 -7.60
C ALA A 439 -5.22 -32.04 -7.09
N LYS A 440 -4.52 -31.12 -7.76
CA LYS A 440 -3.09 -30.87 -7.53
C LYS A 440 -2.75 -29.45 -7.09
N VAL A 441 -3.53 -28.45 -7.51
CA VAL A 441 -3.18 -27.03 -7.33
C VAL A 441 -3.96 -26.39 -6.18
N VAL A 442 -5.27 -26.57 -6.18
CA VAL A 442 -6.21 -26.06 -5.17
C VAL A 442 -5.81 -26.44 -3.74
N PRO A 443 -5.44 -27.70 -3.43
CA PRO A 443 -5.07 -28.09 -2.06
C PRO A 443 -3.88 -27.30 -1.53
N GLY A 444 -2.87 -27.05 -2.38
CA GLY A 444 -1.71 -26.23 -2.02
C GLY A 444 -2.08 -24.79 -1.68
N HIS A 445 -2.94 -24.15 -2.50
CA HIS A 445 -3.45 -22.80 -2.21
C HIS A 445 -4.23 -22.76 -0.90
N VAL A 446 -5.08 -23.76 -0.64
CA VAL A 446 -5.88 -23.84 0.60
C VAL A 446 -4.98 -23.99 1.82
N GLN A 447 -4.00 -24.90 1.76
CA GLN A 447 -3.10 -25.14 2.88
C GLN A 447 -2.29 -23.88 3.22
N GLU A 448 -1.71 -23.23 2.20
CA GLU A 448 -0.97 -21.97 2.37
C GLU A 448 -1.80 -20.88 3.05
N VAL A 449 -3.07 -20.71 2.64
CA VAL A 449 -3.96 -19.70 3.22
C VAL A 449 -4.38 -20.08 4.64
N LYS A 450 -4.65 -21.37 4.91
CA LYS A 450 -4.96 -21.87 6.24
C LYS A 450 -3.83 -21.60 7.22
N ASP A 451 -2.61 -22.03 6.89
CA ASP A 451 -1.45 -21.90 7.77
C ASP A 451 -1.22 -20.43 8.17
N ARG A 452 -1.28 -19.52 7.19
CA ARG A 452 -1.12 -18.09 7.42
C ARG A 452 -2.27 -17.48 8.22
N ARG A 453 -3.53 -17.78 7.88
CA ARG A 453 -4.70 -17.11 8.47
C ARG A 453 -4.98 -17.61 9.88
N LEU A 454 -4.91 -18.93 10.11
CA LEU A 454 -5.14 -19.49 11.44
C LEU A 454 -4.09 -19.01 12.44
N GLY A 455 -2.80 -19.01 12.06
CA GLY A 455 -1.75 -18.47 12.91
C GLY A 455 -1.93 -16.99 13.25
N TRP A 456 -2.41 -16.17 12.30
CA TRP A 456 -2.73 -14.76 12.59
C TRP A 456 -3.95 -14.60 13.51
N ILE A 457 -5.00 -15.41 13.30
CA ILE A 457 -6.23 -15.38 14.10
C ILE A 457 -5.94 -15.77 15.55
N GLU A 458 -5.11 -16.78 15.78
CA GLU A 458 -4.70 -17.18 17.14
C GLU A 458 -3.94 -16.05 17.86
N LYS A 459 -2.99 -15.41 17.17
CA LYS A 459 -2.27 -14.23 17.71
C LYS A 459 -3.23 -13.08 18.02
N ALA A 460 -4.15 -12.79 17.10
CA ALA A 460 -5.15 -11.75 17.30
C ALA A 460 -6.08 -12.08 18.47
N ARG A 461 -6.47 -13.34 18.63
CA ARG A 461 -7.29 -13.82 19.76
C ARG A 461 -6.58 -13.58 21.08
N ALA A 462 -5.32 -13.99 21.21
CA ALA A 462 -4.52 -13.79 22.42
C ALA A 462 -4.41 -12.31 22.79
N ALA A 463 -4.04 -11.45 21.83
CA ALA A 463 -3.90 -10.01 22.07
C ALA A 463 -5.22 -9.31 22.45
N VAL A 464 -6.33 -9.68 21.80
CA VAL A 464 -7.67 -9.15 22.14
C VAL A 464 -8.08 -9.58 23.54
N MET A 465 -7.89 -10.86 23.89
CA MET A 465 -8.19 -11.36 25.22
C MET A 465 -7.36 -10.65 26.28
N GLU A 466 -6.04 -10.56 26.12
CA GLU A 466 -5.16 -9.89 27.06
C GLU A 466 -5.58 -8.44 27.31
N ARG A 467 -5.71 -7.64 26.23
CA ARG A 467 -6.03 -6.22 26.34
C ARG A 467 -7.41 -5.98 26.95
N LEU A 468 -8.46 -6.61 26.41
CA LEU A 468 -9.82 -6.33 26.87
C LEU A 468 -10.07 -6.90 28.27
N THR A 469 -9.49 -8.06 28.62
CA THR A 469 -9.62 -8.60 29.98
C THR A 469 -8.96 -7.68 31.00
N LYS A 470 -7.80 -7.08 30.67
CA LYS A 470 -7.15 -6.08 31.54
C LYS A 470 -8.00 -4.83 31.71
N GLU A 471 -8.58 -4.29 30.63
CA GLU A 471 -9.48 -3.13 30.69
C GLU A 471 -10.77 -3.45 31.48
N ILE A 472 -11.34 -4.63 31.29
CA ILE A 472 -12.52 -5.13 32.03
C ILE A 472 -12.22 -5.18 33.53
N ASN A 473 -11.13 -5.86 33.92
CA ASN A 473 -10.75 -6.01 35.33
C ASN A 473 -10.52 -4.66 36.01
N TYR A 474 -9.92 -3.69 35.29
CA TYR A 474 -9.75 -2.32 35.77
C TYR A 474 -11.09 -1.64 36.06
N TRP A 475 -12.04 -1.70 35.11
CA TRP A 475 -13.35 -1.05 35.28
C TRP A 475 -14.22 -1.76 36.32
N ASP A 476 -14.15 -3.08 36.44
CA ASP A 476 -14.84 -3.84 37.49
C ASP A 476 -14.31 -3.49 38.88
N HIS A 477 -12.98 -3.45 39.05
CA HIS A 477 -12.37 -3.00 40.31
C HIS A 477 -12.77 -1.56 40.64
N ARG A 478 -12.72 -0.67 39.64
CA ARG A 478 -13.10 0.75 39.82
C ARG A 478 -14.58 0.92 40.18
N ALA A 479 -15.46 0.10 39.61
CA ALA A 479 -16.88 0.11 39.95
C ALA A 479 -17.10 -0.28 41.42
N GLN A 480 -16.37 -1.29 41.90
CA GLN A 480 -16.44 -1.72 43.29
C GLN A 480 -15.90 -0.67 44.28
N GLU A 481 -14.74 -0.06 43.98
CA GLU A 481 -14.20 1.05 44.80
C GLU A 481 -15.17 2.23 44.89
N LEU A 482 -15.81 2.61 43.78
CA LEU A 482 -16.77 3.71 43.74
C LEU A 482 -18.02 3.38 44.54
N LYS A 483 -18.49 2.13 44.45
CA LYS A 483 -19.63 1.64 45.23
C LYS A 483 -19.37 1.71 46.73
N GLU A 484 -18.16 1.37 47.16
CA GLU A 484 -17.75 1.47 48.57
C GLU A 484 -17.66 2.93 49.05
N LYS A 485 -17.12 3.83 48.22
CA LYS A 485 -17.06 5.28 48.52
C LYS A 485 -18.44 5.94 48.56
N GLU A 486 -19.34 5.53 47.67
CA GLU A 486 -20.75 5.95 47.67
C GLU A 486 -21.46 5.47 48.93
N ALA A 487 -21.27 4.21 49.34
CA ALA A 487 -21.80 3.66 50.59
C ALA A 487 -21.26 4.39 51.83
N ALA A 488 -20.02 4.89 51.77
CA ALA A 488 -19.38 5.69 52.81
C ALA A 488 -19.77 7.19 52.79
N GLY A 489 -20.71 7.61 51.94
CA GLY A 489 -21.23 8.99 51.91
C GLY A 489 -20.31 10.03 51.26
N LYS A 490 -19.30 9.60 50.48
CA LYS A 490 -18.39 10.50 49.72
C LYS A 490 -18.59 10.34 48.21
N PRO A 491 -19.69 10.85 47.62
CA PRO A 491 -19.93 10.71 46.19
C PRO A 491 -18.88 11.49 45.39
N GLY A 492 -18.24 10.82 44.42
CA GLY A 492 -17.30 11.45 43.48
C GLY A 492 -18.05 12.27 42.42
N ALA A 493 -17.60 13.50 42.14
CA ALA A 493 -18.33 14.50 41.36
C ALA A 493 -18.44 14.23 39.82
N ARG A 494 -17.98 13.10 39.29
CA ARG A 494 -17.88 12.90 37.82
C ARG A 494 -18.12 11.49 37.27
N LEU A 495 -18.04 10.44 38.07
CA LEU A 495 -18.24 9.05 37.63
C LEU A 495 -18.79 8.24 38.81
N ASN A 496 -19.95 7.61 38.65
CA ASN A 496 -20.56 6.78 39.67
C ASN A 496 -20.28 5.28 39.43
N SER A 497 -20.56 4.46 40.42
CA SER A 497 -20.34 3.01 40.36
C SER A 497 -21.11 2.32 39.22
N SER A 498 -22.33 2.79 38.91
CA SER A 498 -23.17 2.23 37.85
C SER A 498 -22.64 2.52 36.45
N GLU A 499 -22.11 3.71 36.19
CA GLU A 499 -21.45 4.06 34.91
C GLU A 499 -20.16 3.28 34.69
N ALA A 500 -19.36 3.09 35.74
CA ALA A 500 -18.16 2.25 35.68
C ALA A 500 -18.52 0.78 35.38
N ARG A 501 -19.57 0.25 36.01
CA ARG A 501 -20.10 -1.10 35.76
C ARG A 501 -20.60 -1.24 34.32
N ARG A 502 -21.36 -0.27 33.82
CA ARG A 502 -21.85 -0.23 32.43
C ARG A 502 -20.69 -0.28 31.43
N ARG A 503 -19.59 0.42 31.69
CA ARG A 503 -18.37 0.34 30.85
C ARG A 503 -17.76 -1.07 30.84
N ALA A 504 -17.70 -1.75 31.98
CA ALA A 504 -17.20 -3.12 32.06
C ALA A 504 -18.09 -4.10 31.26
N GLU A 505 -19.42 -3.93 31.33
CA GLU A 505 -20.40 -4.72 30.56
C GLU A 505 -20.26 -4.47 29.04
N GLU A 506 -20.10 -3.22 28.61
CA GLU A 506 -19.84 -2.87 27.21
C GLU A 506 -18.55 -3.52 26.69
N LEU A 507 -17.49 -3.54 27.51
CA LEU A 507 -16.23 -4.21 27.16
C LEU A 507 -16.38 -5.73 27.08
N HIS A 508 -17.14 -6.36 27.98
CA HIS A 508 -17.49 -7.78 27.89
C HIS A 508 -18.23 -8.10 26.59
N ALA A 509 -19.27 -7.32 26.25
CA ALA A 509 -20.02 -7.50 25.02
C ALA A 509 -19.12 -7.33 23.78
N ARG A 510 -18.17 -6.38 23.83
CA ARG A 510 -17.18 -6.17 22.77
C ARG A 510 -16.22 -7.35 22.64
N LEU A 511 -15.72 -7.90 23.75
CA LEU A 511 -14.87 -9.09 23.76
C LEU A 511 -15.60 -10.29 23.15
N GLN A 512 -16.81 -10.59 23.64
CA GLN A 512 -17.62 -11.70 23.13
C GLN A 512 -17.98 -11.54 21.64
N LYS A 513 -18.28 -10.31 21.21
CA LYS A 513 -18.47 -10.02 19.80
C LYS A 513 -17.19 -10.34 19.03
N ARG A 514 -16.04 -9.79 19.43
CA ARG A 514 -14.78 -9.95 18.68
C ARG A 514 -14.32 -11.40 18.62
N LEU A 515 -14.49 -12.19 19.68
CA LEU A 515 -14.18 -13.62 19.68
C LEU A 515 -15.03 -14.38 18.67
N ARG A 516 -16.34 -14.12 18.60
CA ARG A 516 -17.22 -14.71 17.58
C ARG A 516 -16.79 -14.34 16.16
N GLU A 517 -16.40 -13.08 15.93
CA GLU A 517 -15.87 -12.68 14.62
C GLU A 517 -14.59 -13.45 14.25
N LEU A 518 -13.70 -13.70 15.21
CA LEU A 518 -12.49 -14.50 15.00
C LEU A 518 -12.80 -15.97 14.74
N ASP A 519 -13.84 -16.52 15.36
CA ASP A 519 -14.33 -17.88 15.09
C ASP A 519 -14.89 -17.99 13.66
N GLU A 520 -15.65 -16.99 13.20
CA GLU A 520 -16.12 -16.90 11.81
C GLU A 520 -14.95 -16.75 10.82
N GLU A 521 -13.95 -15.93 11.14
CA GLU A 521 -12.75 -15.75 10.32
C GLU A 521 -11.91 -17.04 10.20
N ALA A 522 -11.98 -17.95 11.19
CA ALA A 522 -11.27 -19.22 11.19
C ALA A 522 -11.95 -20.31 10.35
N GLN A 523 -13.24 -20.14 10.04
CA GLN A 523 -14.01 -21.08 9.23
C GLN A 523 -13.77 -20.83 7.74
N LEU A 524 -12.75 -21.49 7.20
CA LEU A 524 -12.33 -21.31 5.81
C LEU A 524 -12.99 -22.33 4.87
N SER A 525 -13.55 -21.85 3.77
CA SER A 525 -14.10 -22.67 2.69
C SER A 525 -13.49 -22.29 1.35
N ALA A 526 -13.02 -23.30 0.60
CA ALA A 526 -12.52 -23.13 -0.76
C ALA A 526 -13.68 -23.25 -1.75
N GLN A 527 -13.76 -22.34 -2.71
CA GLN A 527 -14.70 -22.43 -3.83
C GLN A 527 -14.07 -23.26 -4.96
N PRO A 528 -14.85 -23.99 -5.77
CA PRO A 528 -14.33 -24.60 -6.98
C PRO A 528 -13.66 -23.54 -7.88
N PRO A 529 -12.54 -23.87 -8.55
CA PRO A 529 -11.91 -22.93 -9.48
C PRO A 529 -12.82 -22.66 -10.67
N VAL A 530 -12.82 -21.45 -11.19
CA VAL A 530 -13.59 -21.06 -12.38
C VAL A 530 -12.63 -20.88 -13.54
N VAL A 531 -12.84 -21.62 -14.63
CA VAL A 531 -12.06 -21.40 -15.86
C VAL A 531 -12.49 -20.07 -16.48
N LEU A 532 -11.53 -19.16 -16.66
CA LEU A 532 -11.80 -17.84 -17.24
C LEU A 532 -11.59 -17.83 -18.76
N GLY A 533 -10.67 -18.66 -19.26
CA GLY A 533 -10.37 -18.82 -20.66
C GLY A 533 -9.15 -19.69 -20.89
N GLY A 534 -8.73 -19.79 -22.13
CA GLY A 534 -7.54 -20.51 -22.53
C GLY A 534 -6.88 -19.89 -23.75
N LEU A 535 -5.63 -20.24 -23.99
CA LEU A 535 -4.87 -19.82 -25.15
C LEU A 535 -4.00 -20.97 -25.66
N VAL A 536 -3.74 -20.95 -26.96
CA VAL A 536 -2.79 -21.85 -27.61
C VAL A 536 -1.43 -21.17 -27.62
N VAL A 537 -0.41 -21.90 -27.21
CA VAL A 537 1.00 -21.49 -27.26
C VAL A 537 1.66 -22.25 -28.40
N LEU A 538 2.13 -21.52 -29.40
CA LEU A 538 2.93 -22.06 -30.49
C LEU A 538 4.42 -21.85 -30.20
N PRO A 539 5.24 -22.90 -30.24
CA PRO A 539 6.69 -22.72 -30.17
C PRO A 539 7.20 -22.10 -31.47
N ALA A 540 8.24 -21.27 -31.37
CA ALA A 540 8.89 -20.68 -32.54
C ALA A 540 9.43 -21.73 -33.52
N GLY A 541 9.84 -22.91 -33.04
CA GLY A 541 10.28 -24.02 -33.90
C GLY A 541 9.19 -24.49 -34.86
N LEU A 542 7.99 -24.77 -34.33
CA LEU A 542 6.84 -25.16 -35.16
C LEU A 542 6.43 -24.04 -36.13
N LEU A 543 6.43 -22.79 -35.67
CA LEU A 543 6.05 -21.66 -36.53
C LEU A 543 7.04 -21.43 -37.68
N ALA A 544 8.34 -21.61 -37.41
CA ALA A 544 9.40 -21.59 -38.41
C ALA A 544 9.18 -22.70 -39.47
N GLU A 545 8.84 -23.92 -39.04
CA GLU A 545 8.53 -25.03 -39.95
C GLU A 545 7.29 -24.75 -40.81
N ILE A 546 6.22 -24.23 -40.20
CA ILE A 546 4.97 -23.90 -40.89
C ILE A 546 5.17 -22.82 -41.94
N THR A 547 6.00 -21.81 -41.65
CA THR A 547 6.22 -20.64 -42.52
C THR A 547 7.39 -20.80 -43.47
N GLY A 548 8.24 -21.82 -43.29
CA GLY A 548 9.49 -21.98 -44.00
C GLY A 548 10.53 -20.90 -43.68
N LYS A 549 10.33 -20.11 -42.61
CA LYS A 549 11.27 -19.08 -42.16
C LYS A 549 12.29 -19.71 -41.21
N PRO A 550 13.58 -19.31 -41.26
CA PRO A 550 14.58 -19.80 -40.32
C PRO A 550 14.26 -19.33 -38.89
N LEU A 551 14.58 -20.17 -37.90
CA LEU A 551 14.57 -19.76 -36.50
C LEU A 551 15.52 -18.55 -36.31
N PRO A 552 15.16 -17.57 -35.46
CA PRO A 552 16.06 -16.49 -35.09
C PRO A 552 17.41 -17.05 -34.58
N VAL A 553 18.52 -16.40 -34.93
CA VAL A 553 19.90 -16.86 -34.61
C VAL A 553 20.12 -17.10 -33.12
N ALA A 554 19.41 -16.37 -32.25
CA ALA A 554 19.45 -16.54 -30.79
C ALA A 554 18.90 -17.90 -30.30
N LEU A 555 18.15 -18.63 -31.15
CA LEU A 555 17.52 -19.93 -30.89
C LEU A 555 18.14 -21.06 -31.71
N ALA A 556 19.09 -20.75 -32.60
CA ALA A 556 19.72 -21.76 -33.45
C ALA A 556 20.38 -22.85 -32.57
N PRO A 557 20.16 -24.14 -32.85
CA PRO A 557 20.60 -25.26 -32.02
C PRO A 557 22.10 -25.53 -32.18
N ARG A 558 22.91 -24.58 -31.74
CA ARG A 558 24.27 -24.84 -31.29
C ARG A 558 24.33 -24.45 -29.81
N ASP A 559 24.03 -25.43 -28.97
CA ASP A 559 24.45 -25.48 -27.56
C ASP A 559 23.64 -24.72 -26.50
N THR A 560 22.40 -24.25 -26.74
CA THR A 560 21.70 -23.34 -25.80
C THR A 560 21.08 -23.99 -24.54
N GLN A 561 20.40 -25.13 -24.62
CA GLN A 561 19.80 -25.76 -23.42
C GLN A 561 20.84 -26.43 -22.51
N THR A 562 21.79 -27.16 -23.09
CA THR A 562 22.89 -27.79 -22.33
C THR A 562 23.78 -26.71 -21.70
N SER A 563 24.06 -25.62 -22.42
CA SER A 563 24.78 -24.46 -21.86
C SER A 563 24.00 -23.75 -20.76
N ALA A 564 22.68 -23.58 -20.88
CA ALA A 564 21.85 -22.98 -19.83
C ALA A 564 21.83 -23.83 -18.55
N ALA A 565 21.61 -25.15 -18.67
CA ALA A 565 21.65 -26.06 -17.53
C ALA A 565 23.05 -26.10 -16.89
N ARG A 566 24.11 -26.12 -17.70
CA ARG A 566 25.50 -26.04 -17.23
C ARG A 566 25.77 -24.72 -16.51
N ALA A 567 25.29 -23.59 -17.04
CA ALA A 567 25.43 -22.28 -16.43
C ALA A 567 24.74 -22.23 -15.06
N ARG A 568 23.51 -22.74 -14.94
CA ARG A 568 22.80 -22.81 -13.64
C ARG A 568 23.53 -23.67 -12.63
N ALA A 569 24.04 -24.83 -13.05
CA ALA A 569 24.82 -25.71 -12.17
C ALA A 569 26.08 -25.02 -11.62
N ILE A 570 26.78 -24.25 -12.45
CA ILE A 570 27.94 -23.45 -12.05
C ILE A 570 27.53 -22.37 -11.03
N VAL A 571 26.45 -21.63 -11.29
CA VAL A 571 25.96 -20.59 -10.38
C VAL A 571 25.54 -21.17 -9.02
N MET A 572 24.84 -22.31 -9.01
CA MET A 572 24.47 -22.99 -7.77
C MET A 572 25.67 -23.48 -6.96
N ALA A 573 26.72 -23.98 -7.62
CA ALA A 573 27.94 -24.41 -6.93
C ALA A 573 28.62 -23.22 -6.24
N LEU A 574 28.73 -22.10 -6.94
CA LEU A 574 29.31 -20.88 -6.40
C LEU A 574 28.50 -20.29 -5.23
N GLU A 575 27.17 -20.24 -5.34
CA GLU A 575 26.34 -19.75 -4.24
C GLU A 575 26.50 -20.60 -2.97
N ARG A 576 26.70 -21.92 -3.10
CA ARG A 576 27.05 -22.79 -1.97
C ARG A 576 28.44 -22.49 -1.40
N GLU A 577 29.42 -22.21 -2.26
CA GLU A 577 30.77 -21.80 -1.82
C GLU A 577 30.77 -20.47 -1.05
N LEU A 578 29.88 -19.55 -1.43
CA LEU A 578 29.64 -18.28 -0.73
C LEU A 578 28.86 -18.45 0.59
N GLY A 579 28.43 -19.67 0.92
CA GLY A 579 27.70 -19.98 2.15
C GLY A 579 26.18 -19.74 2.05
N PHE A 580 25.64 -19.61 0.84
CA PHE A 580 24.20 -19.51 0.60
C PHE A 580 23.58 -20.88 0.29
N GLU A 581 22.24 -20.96 0.37
CA GLU A 581 21.47 -22.19 0.12
C GLU A 581 20.62 -22.04 -1.17
N PRO A 582 21.17 -22.32 -2.36
CA PRO A 582 20.48 -22.18 -3.64
C PRO A 582 19.57 -23.37 -3.97
N THR A 583 18.40 -23.05 -4.55
CA THR A 583 17.39 -23.97 -5.08
C THR A 583 17.09 -23.60 -6.53
N ASP A 584 17.13 -24.58 -7.45
CA ASP A 584 16.74 -24.39 -8.85
C ASP A 584 15.22 -24.25 -8.96
N ARG A 585 14.77 -23.20 -9.67
CA ARG A 585 13.37 -22.78 -9.86
C ARG A 585 13.02 -22.52 -11.32
N GLU A 586 13.92 -22.84 -12.27
CA GLU A 586 13.72 -22.57 -13.70
C GLU A 586 12.36 -23.10 -14.22
N LEU A 587 11.99 -24.33 -13.85
CA LEU A 587 10.76 -24.97 -14.32
C LEU A 587 9.48 -24.29 -13.81
N GLU A 588 9.57 -23.48 -12.76
CA GLU A 588 8.43 -22.74 -12.20
C GLU A 588 8.16 -21.41 -12.95
N LYS A 589 9.08 -20.98 -13.84
CA LYS A 589 9.00 -19.75 -14.66
C LYS A 589 8.69 -18.49 -13.83
N LEU A 590 9.37 -18.30 -12.71
CA LEU A 590 9.10 -17.22 -11.73
C LEU A 590 9.65 -15.84 -12.13
N GLY A 591 10.33 -15.74 -13.27
CA GLY A 591 11.10 -14.55 -13.69
C GLY A 591 12.55 -14.55 -13.17
N TYR A 592 12.99 -15.66 -12.59
CA TYR A 592 14.37 -15.96 -12.20
C TYR A 592 14.59 -17.48 -12.21
N ASP A 593 15.84 -17.93 -12.33
CA ASP A 593 16.23 -19.34 -12.41
C ASP A 593 16.51 -19.97 -11.03
N ILE A 594 17.14 -19.23 -10.11
CA ILE A 594 17.63 -19.76 -8.83
C ILE A 594 17.13 -18.88 -7.68
N GLU A 595 16.56 -19.51 -6.65
CA GLU A 595 16.29 -18.89 -5.35
C GLU A 595 17.40 -19.27 -4.38
N SER A 596 18.16 -18.30 -3.87
CA SER A 596 19.28 -18.55 -2.97
C SER A 596 19.04 -17.91 -1.60
N ARG A 597 18.90 -18.74 -0.56
CA ARG A 597 18.62 -18.28 0.80
C ARG A 597 19.91 -17.86 1.51
N ILE A 598 19.86 -16.76 2.24
CA ILE A 598 20.93 -16.28 3.12
C ILE A 598 20.70 -16.84 4.54
N PRO A 599 21.52 -17.79 5.02
CA PRO A 599 21.33 -18.40 6.33
C PRO A 599 21.34 -17.37 7.46
N GLY A 600 20.48 -17.56 8.46
CA GLY A 600 20.44 -16.73 9.68
C GLY A 600 19.91 -15.30 9.52
N THR A 601 19.56 -14.85 8.32
CA THR A 601 18.95 -13.52 8.08
C THR A 601 17.50 -13.62 7.64
N GLY A 602 17.13 -14.72 6.98
CA GLY A 602 15.81 -14.91 6.38
C GLY A 602 15.66 -14.34 4.98
N ALA A 603 16.68 -13.62 4.48
CA ALA A 603 16.67 -12.97 3.18
C ALA A 603 16.85 -13.95 2.02
N LEU A 604 16.22 -13.63 0.88
CA LEU A 604 16.33 -14.38 -0.37
C LEU A 604 17.01 -13.54 -1.45
N ARG A 605 17.87 -14.20 -2.23
CA ARG A 605 18.46 -13.70 -3.48
C ARG A 605 17.76 -14.38 -4.65
N PHE A 606 17.41 -13.61 -5.68
CA PHE A 606 16.75 -14.09 -6.88
C PHE A 606 17.71 -13.96 -8.06
N ILE A 607 18.14 -15.09 -8.62
CA ILE A 607 19.24 -15.11 -9.59
C ILE A 607 18.72 -15.61 -10.94
N GLU A 608 18.83 -14.77 -11.96
CA GLU A 608 18.58 -15.12 -13.35
C GLU A 608 19.91 -15.48 -14.04
N VAL A 609 19.97 -16.61 -14.74
CA VAL A 609 21.22 -17.17 -15.26
C VAL A 609 21.25 -17.17 -16.78
N LYS A 610 22.24 -16.48 -17.35
CA LYS A 610 22.45 -16.44 -18.81
C LYS A 610 23.82 -17.00 -19.18
N GLY A 611 23.83 -18.17 -19.82
CA GLY A 611 25.03 -18.77 -20.41
C GLY A 611 25.28 -18.25 -21.82
N ARG A 612 26.49 -17.72 -22.09
CA ARG A 612 26.90 -17.25 -23.42
C ARG A 612 28.37 -17.56 -23.70
N VAL A 613 28.68 -17.86 -24.95
CA VAL A 613 30.08 -17.91 -25.43
C VAL A 613 30.70 -16.51 -25.39
N SER A 614 32.00 -16.45 -25.12
CA SER A 614 32.73 -15.17 -25.10
C SER A 614 32.60 -14.46 -26.44
N GLY A 615 32.39 -13.14 -26.40
CA GLY A 615 32.19 -12.32 -27.59
C GLY A 615 30.78 -12.38 -28.21
N ALA A 616 29.80 -13.03 -27.56
CA ALA A 616 28.40 -12.95 -28.00
C ALA A 616 27.93 -11.48 -28.13
N PRO A 617 27.11 -11.13 -29.13
CA PRO A 617 26.70 -9.75 -29.36
C PRO A 617 25.72 -9.25 -28.28
N SER A 618 24.79 -10.10 -27.84
CA SER A 618 23.71 -9.71 -26.94
C SER A 618 23.25 -10.83 -26.00
N ILE A 619 22.55 -10.42 -24.94
CA ILE A 619 21.73 -11.27 -24.08
C ILE A 619 20.29 -10.82 -24.18
N THR A 620 19.40 -11.75 -24.49
CA THR A 620 17.96 -11.57 -24.47
C THR A 620 17.42 -11.80 -23.08
N VAL A 621 16.62 -10.86 -22.58
CA VAL A 621 15.99 -10.92 -21.25
C VAL A 621 14.48 -10.70 -21.42
N THR A 622 13.64 -11.48 -20.73
CA THR A 622 12.17 -11.31 -20.88
C THR A 622 11.60 -10.16 -20.11
N ARG A 623 10.38 -9.80 -20.47
CA ARG A 623 9.53 -8.87 -19.73
C ARG A 623 9.41 -9.30 -18.26
N ASN A 624 9.12 -10.58 -17.99
CA ASN A 624 8.99 -11.05 -16.61
C ASN A 624 10.30 -10.94 -15.82
N GLU A 625 11.44 -11.33 -16.41
CA GLU A 625 12.76 -11.20 -15.80
C GLU A 625 13.09 -9.72 -15.47
N ILE A 626 12.83 -8.80 -16.40
CA ILE A 626 13.06 -7.35 -16.20
C ILE A 626 12.13 -6.79 -15.12
N LEU A 627 10.83 -7.09 -15.20
CA LEU A 627 9.86 -6.56 -14.24
C LEU A 627 10.14 -7.09 -12.84
N TYR A 628 10.47 -8.38 -12.69
CA TYR A 628 10.84 -8.95 -11.41
C TYR A 628 12.08 -8.25 -10.82
N SER A 629 13.11 -8.05 -11.64
CA SER A 629 14.33 -7.32 -11.24
C SER A 629 14.04 -5.91 -10.75
N LEU A 630 13.17 -5.16 -11.44
CA LEU A 630 12.79 -3.80 -11.03
C LEU A 630 11.98 -3.77 -9.74
N ASN A 631 11.28 -4.86 -9.41
CA ASN A 631 10.48 -4.97 -8.18
C ASN A 631 11.30 -5.46 -6.98
N GLN A 632 12.44 -6.13 -7.22
CA GLN A 632 13.35 -6.62 -6.19
C GLN A 632 14.80 -6.19 -6.50
N PRO A 633 15.08 -4.89 -6.64
CA PRO A 633 16.38 -4.40 -7.16
C PRO A 633 17.56 -4.79 -6.27
N ASP A 634 17.36 -4.80 -4.95
CA ASP A 634 18.40 -5.12 -3.96
C ASP A 634 18.72 -6.63 -3.90
N ASN A 635 17.75 -7.47 -4.26
CA ASN A 635 17.82 -8.93 -4.10
C ASN A 635 18.00 -9.67 -5.44
N PHE A 636 17.76 -9.01 -6.57
CA PHE A 636 17.85 -9.60 -7.91
C PHE A 636 19.26 -9.50 -8.48
N ILE A 637 19.75 -10.61 -9.04
CA ILE A 637 21.07 -10.72 -9.65
C ILE A 637 20.93 -11.33 -11.03
N LEU A 638 21.48 -10.67 -12.04
CA LEU A 638 21.72 -11.29 -13.34
C LEU A 638 23.11 -11.94 -13.31
N ALA A 639 23.15 -13.27 -13.29
CA ALA A 639 24.36 -14.07 -13.35
C ALA A 639 24.67 -14.45 -14.81
N ILE A 640 25.78 -13.95 -15.32
CA ILE A 640 26.26 -14.27 -16.66
C ILE A 640 27.40 -15.29 -16.54
N VAL A 641 27.24 -16.43 -17.21
CA VAL A 641 28.29 -17.44 -17.35
C VAL A 641 28.87 -17.32 -18.75
N GLU A 642 30.08 -16.77 -18.82
CA GLU A 642 30.84 -16.60 -20.05
C GLU A 642 31.69 -17.85 -20.29
N PHE A 643 31.41 -18.59 -21.37
CA PHE A 643 32.18 -19.76 -21.78
C PHE A 643 33.32 -19.35 -22.72
N LEU A 644 34.56 -19.74 -22.38
CA LEU A 644 35.77 -19.43 -23.15
C LEU A 644 36.11 -20.57 -24.12
N ASP A 645 36.89 -20.25 -25.17
CA ASP A 645 37.27 -21.19 -26.23
C ASP A 645 38.10 -22.40 -25.71
N ASP A 646 38.76 -22.25 -24.56
CA ASP A 646 39.53 -23.31 -23.89
C ASP A 646 38.64 -24.24 -23.03
N GLY A 647 37.32 -24.05 -23.04
CA GLY A 647 36.36 -24.83 -22.27
C GLY A 647 36.21 -24.41 -20.81
N SER A 648 36.98 -23.42 -20.35
CA SER A 648 36.82 -22.78 -19.05
C SER A 648 35.67 -21.77 -19.07
N HIS A 649 35.32 -21.22 -17.90
CA HIS A 649 34.24 -20.24 -17.78
C HIS A 649 34.60 -19.11 -16.82
N ARG A 650 33.97 -17.95 -17.03
CA ARG A 650 33.99 -16.81 -16.11
C ARG A 650 32.57 -16.48 -15.69
N LEU A 651 32.44 -16.04 -14.44
CA LEU A 651 31.14 -15.76 -13.86
C LEU A 651 31.06 -14.31 -13.40
N HIS A 652 29.98 -13.66 -13.82
CA HIS A 652 29.80 -12.21 -13.70
C HIS A 652 28.45 -11.95 -13.04
N TYR A 653 28.42 -11.24 -11.91
CA TYR A 653 27.17 -10.85 -11.25
C TYR A 653 26.86 -9.38 -11.52
N ILE A 654 25.66 -9.12 -12.03
CA ILE A 654 25.17 -7.76 -12.25
C ILE A 654 24.00 -7.53 -11.31
N ARG A 655 24.19 -6.61 -10.37
CA ARG A 655 23.12 -6.09 -9.49
C ARG A 655 22.42 -4.92 -10.17
N GLU A 656 21.13 -4.76 -9.89
CA GLU A 656 20.26 -3.78 -10.58
C GLU A 656 20.43 -3.77 -12.12
N PRO A 657 20.37 -4.93 -12.80
CA PRO A 657 20.73 -5.04 -14.21
C PRO A 657 19.89 -4.13 -15.11
N PHE A 658 18.64 -3.88 -14.75
CA PHE A 658 17.70 -3.07 -15.53
C PHE A 658 17.23 -1.84 -14.77
N ARG A 659 16.97 -0.75 -15.51
CA ARG A 659 16.54 0.55 -14.94
C ARG A 659 15.23 1.08 -15.52
N ARG A 660 14.69 0.39 -16.54
CA ARG A 660 13.50 0.82 -17.28
C ARG A 660 12.63 -0.38 -17.61
N GLU A 661 11.33 -0.19 -17.52
CA GLU A 661 10.34 -1.17 -17.96
C GLU A 661 10.30 -1.27 -19.49
N PRO A 662 10.05 -2.45 -20.07
CA PRO A 662 9.72 -2.59 -21.48
C PRO A 662 8.33 -1.99 -21.80
N ASP A 663 8.15 -1.50 -23.04
CA ASP A 663 6.85 -1.05 -23.54
C ASP A 663 5.80 -2.17 -23.44
N PHE A 664 4.52 -1.85 -23.31
CA PHE A 664 3.45 -2.81 -22.95
C PHE A 664 3.40 -4.08 -23.84
N GLY A 665 3.64 -3.95 -25.15
CA GLY A 665 3.64 -5.07 -26.10
C GLY A 665 4.96 -5.84 -26.22
N VAL A 666 6.01 -5.40 -25.53
CA VAL A 666 7.36 -6.01 -25.62
C VAL A 666 7.45 -7.19 -24.66
N THR A 667 7.79 -8.37 -25.20
CA THR A 667 7.93 -9.64 -24.47
C THR A 667 9.38 -9.92 -24.06
N SER A 668 10.35 -9.36 -24.77
CA SER A 668 11.78 -9.47 -24.45
C SER A 668 12.58 -8.29 -25.00
N VAL A 669 13.75 -8.05 -24.41
CA VAL A 669 14.68 -6.99 -24.81
C VAL A 669 16.08 -7.57 -24.94
N ASP A 670 16.76 -7.23 -26.03
CA ASP A 670 18.18 -7.57 -26.23
C ASP A 670 19.08 -6.48 -25.64
N TYR A 671 19.99 -6.88 -24.76
CA TYR A 671 21.01 -6.02 -24.18
C TYR A 671 22.39 -6.38 -24.72
N SER A 672 23.26 -5.39 -24.93
CA SER A 672 24.64 -5.63 -25.36
C SER A 672 25.39 -6.43 -24.29
N PHE A 673 25.97 -7.56 -24.69
CA PHE A 673 26.76 -8.41 -23.80
C PHE A 673 27.93 -7.63 -23.18
N LYS A 674 28.62 -6.84 -24.00
CA LYS A 674 29.78 -6.03 -23.58
C LYS A 674 29.40 -4.96 -22.55
N GLU A 675 28.26 -4.28 -22.73
CA GLU A 675 27.80 -3.24 -21.79
C GLU A 675 27.36 -3.83 -20.45
N LEU A 676 26.74 -5.01 -20.47
CA LEU A 676 26.38 -5.75 -19.26
C LEU A 676 27.64 -6.17 -18.48
N LEU A 677 28.64 -6.74 -19.15
CA LEU A 677 29.90 -7.13 -18.51
C LEU A 677 30.68 -5.94 -17.93
N ALA A 678 30.59 -4.75 -18.55
CA ALA A 678 31.21 -3.54 -18.00
C ALA A 678 30.62 -3.10 -16.65
N ARG A 679 29.42 -3.58 -16.31
CA ARG A 679 28.72 -3.33 -15.04
C ARG A 679 28.81 -4.51 -14.07
N ALA A 680 29.46 -5.60 -14.48
CA ALA A 680 29.56 -6.80 -13.65
C ALA A 680 30.51 -6.59 -12.47
N GLU A 681 30.13 -7.18 -11.35
CA GLU A 681 30.94 -7.30 -10.15
C GLU A 681 31.37 -8.76 -9.97
N ALA A 682 32.46 -8.96 -9.22
CA ALA A 682 32.83 -10.29 -8.76
C ALA A 682 31.70 -10.85 -7.87
N PRO A 683 31.34 -12.13 -8.01
CA PRO A 683 30.38 -12.79 -7.15
C PRO A 683 30.79 -12.67 -5.68
N ARG A 684 29.84 -12.23 -4.84
CA ARG A 684 30.01 -12.05 -3.39
C ARG A 684 28.67 -12.18 -2.66
#